data_AF-A0A1I2ACP8-F1
#
_entry.id   AF-A0A1I2ACP8-F1
#
_cell.length_a   1.000
_cell.length_b   1.000
_cell.length_c   1.000
_cell.angle_alpha   90.00
_cell.angle_beta   90.00
_cell.angle_gamma   90.00
#
_symmetry.space_group_name_H-M   'P 1'
#
loop_
_entity.id
_entity.type
_entity.pdbx_description
1 polymer ?
#
loop_
_entity_poly.entity_id
_entity_poly.type
_entity_poly.pdbx_seq_one_letter_code
_entity_poly.pdbx_strand_id
1 'polypeptide(L)'
;MSELNRRRFLQIAGATAGFTALSSSITRAAAIPAARRTGTIKDVEHIVVLMQENRSFDHYFGAMKGVRGFGDPRPVALPGGTSVFHQPDGDKEVLPFRPDVDDLGLQFIEGLNHEWTGSHAAVNDGRYDRWIPAKGSATMAHLTRDDIPFHYALADAFTVCDAYHCSFIGGTDPNRYYMWSGHTGNDGRGNGPVLDNSEAGYDWTTYPERLEKAGISWKIYQDIGDGLDAANSWGWIPDAYRGNYGDNSLLYFENYRNAKPGDALYDKARTGTNAKAGDGFFDVLKADVKAGRLPQISWIAAPEAFSEHPNWPANYGAWYISQVLDALTSNPEVWSRTALFITYDENDGYFDHVVPPYAPLTATGGASTVSTEGEIFAGNGTYAAGAYGLGQRVPMLVVSPWSTGGYVCSEVFDHTSILRFMERRFGVREPHISPWRRTVCGDLTSAFDFTLKRDRPARLPGTDDYRPADGDRHDSYVPVPPADQAVPRQERGSRPTRPLPYRPLVDAAVTPSAGRVTLTFGGGVAAGACFHVTSANRADGPWTYTTEAGKKISGSWETAGTDGAYDLTVHGPGGFLRAFRGSARRSGPEVTARHDAVSERVELTMTNSGHHDVRLTVGDAYGRGRHTYTVRAGRRETHWVEVGSGRRWYDLTVVADHDGAFLRRFAGHVETGRPGVSDPAIRTH
;
A
#
# COMPACT_ATOMS: atom_id res chain seq x y z
N MET A 1 -55.25 -16.92 -10.42
CA MET A 1 -54.51 -15.88 -9.67
C MET A 1 -54.17 -16.47 -8.32
N SER A 2 -52.96 -17.03 -8.17
CA SER A 2 -52.53 -17.68 -6.93
C SER A 2 -51.92 -16.66 -5.99
N GLU A 3 -52.50 -16.57 -4.80
CA GLU A 3 -52.08 -15.75 -3.67
C GLU A 3 -50.61 -15.99 -3.32
N LEU A 4 -49.76 -14.99 -3.60
CA LEU A 4 -48.42 -14.91 -3.01
C LEU A 4 -48.56 -14.38 -1.57
N ASN A 5 -48.26 -15.30 -0.67
CA ASN A 5 -48.37 -15.29 0.77
C ASN A 5 -47.87 -13.98 1.45
N ARG A 6 -48.80 -13.15 1.95
CA ARG A 6 -48.55 -11.90 2.71
C ARG A 6 -47.60 -12.08 3.90
N ARG A 7 -47.47 -13.29 4.45
CA ARG A 7 -46.54 -13.60 5.56
C ARG A 7 -45.06 -13.60 5.16
N ARG A 8 -44.75 -13.87 3.89
CA ARG A 8 -43.36 -13.83 3.36
C ARG A 8 -42.95 -12.41 2.95
N PHE A 9 -43.93 -11.57 2.59
CA PHE A 9 -43.70 -10.14 2.33
C PHE A 9 -43.43 -9.36 3.63
N LEU A 10 -44.12 -9.68 4.72
CA LEU A 10 -43.94 -9.00 6.01
C LEU A 10 -42.69 -9.45 6.80
N GLN A 11 -42.11 -10.62 6.52
CA GLN A 11 -40.79 -11.00 7.05
C GLN A 11 -39.63 -10.29 6.35
N ILE A 12 -39.86 -9.75 5.14
CA ILE A 12 -38.88 -8.93 4.41
C ILE A 12 -39.01 -7.44 4.78
N ALA A 13 -40.12 -7.03 5.39
CA ALA A 13 -40.42 -5.62 5.69
C ALA A 13 -40.13 -5.21 7.14
N GLY A 14 -39.72 -6.13 8.02
CA GLY A 14 -39.59 -5.89 9.46
C GLY A 14 -38.34 -5.14 9.93
N ALA A 15 -37.31 -4.96 9.10
CA ALA A 15 -36.09 -4.22 9.46
C ALA A 15 -35.41 -3.52 8.26
N THR A 16 -36.06 -3.43 7.10
CA THR A 16 -35.35 -3.35 5.81
C THR A 16 -35.73 -2.17 4.92
N ALA A 17 -36.21 -1.06 5.49
CA ALA A 17 -36.57 0.13 4.72
C ALA A 17 -35.40 1.13 4.53
N GLY A 18 -34.34 1.06 5.34
CA GLY A 18 -33.14 1.92 5.22
C GLY A 18 -32.01 1.37 4.34
N PHE A 19 -32.07 0.09 3.93
CA PHE A 19 -30.92 -0.58 3.29
C PHE A 19 -30.75 -0.31 1.78
N THR A 20 -31.71 0.29 1.09
CA THR A 20 -31.79 0.18 -0.38
C THR A 20 -31.12 1.28 -1.19
N ALA A 21 -30.83 2.49 -0.65
CA ALA A 21 -30.46 3.62 -1.50
C ALA A 21 -28.95 3.69 -1.85
N LEU A 22 -28.01 3.28 -0.99
CA LEU A 22 -26.56 3.44 -1.25
C LEU A 22 -25.80 2.18 -1.72
N SER A 23 -26.42 1.01 -1.64
CA SER A 23 -26.05 -0.10 -2.54
C SER A 23 -26.08 0.37 -4.01
N SER A 24 -26.87 1.41 -4.33
CA SER A 24 -27.03 1.92 -5.69
C SER A 24 -25.78 2.62 -6.24
N SER A 25 -24.97 3.29 -5.43
CA SER A 25 -23.83 4.08 -5.95
C SER A 25 -22.72 3.16 -6.46
N ILE A 26 -22.28 2.21 -5.64
CA ILE A 26 -21.29 1.20 -6.01
C ILE A 26 -21.87 0.24 -7.06
N THR A 27 -23.13 -0.19 -6.91
CA THR A 27 -23.77 -1.05 -7.93
C THR A 27 -23.85 -0.35 -9.29
N ARG A 28 -24.24 0.93 -9.31
CA ARG A 28 -24.30 1.74 -10.55
C ARG A 28 -22.92 1.94 -11.13
N ALA A 29 -21.93 2.27 -10.30
CA ALA A 29 -20.54 2.41 -10.72
C ALA A 29 -19.99 1.12 -11.35
N ALA A 30 -20.24 -0.04 -10.73
CA ALA A 30 -19.79 -1.35 -11.22
C ALA A 30 -20.60 -1.87 -12.43
N ALA A 31 -21.84 -1.39 -12.62
CA ALA A 31 -22.72 -1.81 -13.72
C ALA A 31 -22.48 -1.04 -15.02
N ILE A 32 -21.94 0.18 -14.96
CA ILE A 32 -21.65 0.95 -16.17
C ILE A 32 -20.36 0.41 -16.81
N PRO A 33 -20.43 -0.08 -18.07
CA PRO A 33 -19.27 -0.65 -18.73
C PRO A 33 -18.25 0.43 -19.13
N ALA A 34 -16.99 0.02 -19.20
CA ALA A 34 -15.92 0.90 -19.64
C ALA A 34 -16.06 1.25 -21.13
N ALA A 35 -15.95 2.54 -21.46
CA ALA A 35 -15.78 2.99 -22.83
C ALA A 35 -14.49 2.41 -23.38
N ARG A 36 -14.55 1.84 -24.58
CA ARG A 36 -13.40 1.16 -25.18
C ARG A 36 -13.20 1.59 -26.61
N ARG A 37 -12.19 2.44 -26.78
CA ARG A 37 -11.72 2.89 -28.08
C ARG A 37 -10.46 2.13 -28.49
N THR A 38 -9.57 1.86 -27.54
CA THR A 38 -8.26 1.25 -27.79
C THR A 38 -7.99 -0.01 -26.96
N GLY A 39 -8.70 -0.22 -25.86
CA GLY A 39 -8.42 -1.30 -24.91
C GLY A 39 -7.12 -1.05 -24.11
N THR A 40 -6.71 0.21 -23.97
CA THR A 40 -5.49 0.62 -23.26
C THR A 40 -5.80 1.78 -22.31
N ILE A 41 -4.81 2.22 -21.52
CA ILE A 41 -4.93 3.39 -20.65
C ILE A 41 -5.44 4.64 -21.39
N LYS A 42 -5.23 4.76 -22.71
CA LYS A 42 -5.71 5.88 -23.54
C LYS A 42 -7.24 6.05 -23.57
N ASP A 43 -7.98 5.06 -23.08
CA ASP A 43 -9.45 5.12 -22.97
C ASP A 43 -9.92 5.80 -21.68
N VAL A 44 -9.05 5.95 -20.67
CA VAL A 44 -9.31 6.81 -19.51
C VAL A 44 -9.33 8.26 -19.99
N GLU A 45 -10.38 9.03 -19.76
CA GLU A 45 -10.42 10.47 -20.08
C GLU A 45 -10.25 11.33 -18.84
N HIS A 46 -10.78 10.86 -17.71
CA HIS A 46 -10.81 11.57 -16.44
C HIS A 46 -10.14 10.75 -15.34
N ILE A 47 -9.20 11.36 -14.63
CA ILE A 47 -8.59 10.81 -13.42
C ILE A 47 -9.05 11.67 -12.25
N VAL A 48 -9.72 11.08 -11.27
CA VAL A 48 -10.20 11.74 -10.07
C VAL A 48 -9.44 11.18 -8.87
N VAL A 49 -8.88 12.05 -8.03
CA VAL A 49 -8.13 11.66 -6.84
C VAL A 49 -8.84 12.23 -5.61
N LEU A 50 -9.22 11.34 -4.70
CA LEU A 50 -9.70 11.67 -3.36
C LEU A 50 -8.69 11.07 -2.37
N MET A 51 -7.91 11.93 -1.74
CA MET A 51 -6.98 11.54 -0.67
C MET A 51 -7.61 11.93 0.66
N GLN A 52 -7.92 10.91 1.46
CA GLN A 52 -8.46 10.99 2.81
C GLN A 52 -7.31 11.04 3.85
N GLU A 53 -7.67 11.22 5.11
CA GLU A 53 -6.85 11.28 6.32
C GLU A 53 -7.14 10.06 7.23
N ASN A 54 -6.37 9.90 8.29
CA ASN A 54 -5.15 9.10 8.20
C ASN A 54 -5.39 7.64 8.65
N ARG A 55 -5.04 6.67 7.79
CA ARG A 55 -5.36 5.24 8.00
C ARG A 55 -4.30 4.33 7.44
N SER A 56 -3.76 3.44 8.28
CA SER A 56 -2.91 2.35 7.80
C SER A 56 -3.73 1.30 7.04
N PHE A 57 -3.08 0.56 6.14
CA PHE A 57 -3.74 -0.51 5.40
C PHE A 57 -4.25 -1.60 6.35
N ASP A 58 -3.42 -2.06 7.30
CA ASP A 58 -3.84 -3.09 8.24
C ASP A 58 -4.96 -2.62 9.19
N HIS A 59 -4.98 -1.33 9.54
CA HIS A 59 -6.05 -0.75 10.36
C HIS A 59 -7.42 -0.89 9.68
N TYR A 60 -7.52 -0.75 8.36
CA TYR A 60 -8.80 -0.93 7.64
C TYR A 60 -8.99 -2.34 7.10
N PHE A 61 -7.99 -2.88 6.40
CA PHE A 61 -8.13 -4.05 5.56
C PHE A 61 -7.28 -5.24 6.02
N GLY A 62 -6.55 -5.14 7.13
CA GLY A 62 -5.72 -6.23 7.65
C GLY A 62 -6.50 -7.52 7.92
N ALA A 63 -7.79 -7.42 8.24
CA ALA A 63 -8.69 -8.55 8.47
C ALA A 63 -9.43 -9.05 7.19
N MET A 64 -9.39 -8.31 6.08
CA MET A 64 -10.11 -8.65 4.85
C MET A 64 -9.58 -9.95 4.22
N LYS A 65 -10.43 -10.77 3.61
CA LYS A 65 -9.99 -11.99 2.91
C LYS A 65 -9.04 -11.69 1.74
N GLY A 66 -7.98 -12.48 1.65
CA GLY A 66 -7.13 -12.57 0.46
C GLY A 66 -6.24 -11.35 0.15
N VAL A 67 -6.21 -10.34 1.02
CA VAL A 67 -5.15 -9.32 0.99
C VAL A 67 -3.96 -9.78 1.82
N ARG A 68 -2.80 -9.17 1.65
CA ARG A 68 -1.66 -9.32 2.57
C ARG A 68 -1.96 -8.55 3.86
N GLY A 69 -2.54 -9.23 4.85
CA GLY A 69 -2.96 -8.65 6.14
C GLY A 69 -2.52 -9.50 7.34
N PHE A 70 -3.32 -9.57 8.40
CA PHE A 70 -2.99 -10.27 9.65
C PHE A 70 -2.80 -11.80 9.51
N GLY A 71 -3.17 -12.36 8.36
CA GLY A 71 -2.94 -13.75 8.01
C GLY A 71 -1.73 -13.96 7.10
N ASP A 72 -0.88 -12.96 6.84
CA ASP A 72 0.35 -13.12 6.05
C ASP A 72 1.13 -14.36 6.53
N PRO A 73 1.40 -15.36 5.65
CA PRO A 73 2.16 -16.55 6.04
C PRO A 73 3.66 -16.27 6.25
N ARG A 74 4.16 -15.10 5.85
CA ARG A 74 5.58 -14.74 5.84
C ARG A 74 5.83 -13.31 6.37
N PRO A 75 5.31 -12.96 7.56
CA PRO A 75 5.64 -11.68 8.17
C PRO A 75 7.14 -11.61 8.48
N VAL A 76 7.68 -10.40 8.58
CA VAL A 76 9.04 -10.20 9.06
C VAL A 76 9.15 -10.68 10.51
N ALA A 77 10.26 -11.31 10.85
CA ALA A 77 10.58 -11.67 12.23
C ALA A 77 11.37 -10.53 12.89
N LEU A 78 10.98 -10.17 14.11
CA LEU A 78 11.67 -9.19 14.94
C LEU A 78 12.97 -9.79 15.53
N PRO A 79 13.88 -8.96 16.06
CA PRO A 79 14.92 -9.43 16.95
C PRO A 79 14.32 -10.27 18.10
N GLY A 80 14.73 -11.53 18.22
CA GLY A 80 14.13 -12.49 19.16
C GLY A 80 13.26 -13.58 18.50
N GLY A 81 12.93 -13.43 17.22
CA GLY A 81 12.35 -14.49 16.38
C GLY A 81 10.82 -14.59 16.38
N THR A 82 10.11 -13.72 17.11
CA THR A 82 8.66 -13.54 16.98
C THR A 82 8.33 -12.77 15.70
N SER A 83 7.13 -12.94 15.16
CA SER A 83 6.70 -12.12 14.02
C SER A 83 6.47 -10.67 14.43
N VAL A 84 6.58 -9.75 13.48
CA VAL A 84 6.30 -8.31 13.62
C VAL A 84 4.95 -7.97 14.28
N PHE A 85 3.98 -8.88 14.29
CA PHE A 85 2.72 -8.70 15.02
C PHE A 85 2.88 -8.67 16.55
N HIS A 86 4.00 -9.14 17.09
CA HIS A 86 4.28 -9.17 18.52
C HIS A 86 5.14 -7.97 18.91
N GLN A 87 4.53 -6.78 19.01
CA GLN A 87 5.28 -5.55 19.26
C GLN A 87 5.69 -5.41 20.74
N PRO A 88 6.97 -5.20 21.07
CA PRO A 88 7.44 -5.10 22.45
C PRO A 88 6.87 -3.90 23.21
N ASP A 89 6.53 -4.13 24.49
CA ASP A 89 6.15 -3.12 25.49
C ASP A 89 6.84 -3.45 26.83
N GLY A 90 8.11 -3.08 26.95
CA GLY A 90 8.96 -3.52 28.04
C GLY A 90 9.12 -5.04 28.04
N ASP A 91 8.73 -5.70 29.15
CA ASP A 91 8.74 -7.16 29.27
C ASP A 91 7.46 -7.83 28.73
N LYS A 92 6.52 -7.05 28.19
CA LYS A 92 5.26 -7.51 27.59
C LYS A 92 5.26 -7.30 26.08
N GLU A 93 4.18 -7.74 25.45
CA GLU A 93 3.90 -7.50 24.04
C GLU A 93 2.46 -7.02 23.83
N VAL A 94 2.28 -6.26 22.74
CA VAL A 94 0.97 -5.86 22.23
C VAL A 94 0.82 -6.40 20.81
N LEU A 95 -0.30 -7.09 20.57
CA LEU A 95 -0.68 -7.65 19.27
C LEU A 95 -1.79 -6.80 18.65
N PRO A 96 -1.99 -6.84 17.32
CA PRO A 96 -3.12 -6.16 16.71
C PRO A 96 -4.46 -6.61 17.33
N PHE A 97 -5.35 -5.68 17.62
CA PHE A 97 -6.62 -5.97 18.28
C PHE A 97 -7.76 -5.11 17.73
N ARG A 98 -8.97 -5.66 17.69
CA ARG A 98 -10.18 -4.88 17.42
C ARG A 98 -10.73 -4.45 18.77
N PRO A 99 -10.90 -3.15 19.04
CA PRO A 99 -11.57 -2.68 20.24
C PRO A 99 -12.94 -3.33 20.43
N ASP A 100 -13.25 -3.78 21.65
CA ASP A 100 -14.54 -4.40 21.98
C ASP A 100 -15.59 -3.32 22.32
N VAL A 101 -15.97 -2.57 21.29
CA VAL A 101 -17.02 -1.55 21.37
C VAL A 101 -17.99 -1.72 20.20
N ASP A 102 -19.26 -1.41 20.47
CA ASP A 102 -20.28 -1.38 19.44
C ASP A 102 -20.07 -0.18 18.49
N ASP A 103 -20.45 -0.37 17.23
CA ASP A 103 -20.41 0.66 16.19
C ASP A 103 -19.05 1.38 16.07
N LEU A 104 -17.94 0.64 16.14
CA LEU A 104 -16.58 1.21 16.15
C LEU A 104 -16.29 2.15 14.96
N GLY A 105 -16.87 1.89 13.78
CA GLY A 105 -16.73 2.80 12.62
C GLY A 105 -17.46 4.15 12.76
N LEU A 106 -18.31 4.30 13.78
CA LEU A 106 -18.95 5.55 14.20
C LEU A 106 -18.29 6.20 15.43
N GLN A 107 -17.22 5.61 15.96
CA GLN A 107 -16.47 6.19 17.08
C GLN A 107 -15.45 7.22 16.59
N PHE A 108 -15.19 8.22 17.41
CA PHE A 108 -14.17 9.27 17.20
C PHE A 108 -12.84 8.73 17.74
N ILE A 109 -12.15 7.87 17.01
CA ILE A 109 -10.92 7.23 17.54
C ILE A 109 -9.81 8.28 17.73
N GLU A 110 -8.96 8.15 18.72
CA GLU A 110 -7.88 9.12 18.92
C GLU A 110 -6.92 9.22 17.72
N GLY A 111 -6.38 10.42 17.49
CA GLY A 111 -5.25 10.63 16.60
C GLY A 111 -3.94 10.25 17.29
N LEU A 112 -3.05 9.58 16.58
CA LEU A 112 -1.78 9.10 17.11
C LEU A 112 -0.60 9.96 16.61
N ASN A 113 0.60 9.70 17.12
CA ASN A 113 1.77 10.39 16.63
C ASN A 113 2.13 9.90 15.22
N HIS A 114 2.09 10.80 14.24
CA HIS A 114 2.57 10.58 12.87
C HIS A 114 3.72 11.52 12.47
N GLU A 115 4.29 12.27 13.40
CA GLU A 115 5.45 13.15 13.14
C GLU A 115 6.72 12.39 12.72
N TRP A 116 7.63 13.06 12.00
CA TRP A 116 8.93 12.50 11.57
C TRP A 116 9.62 11.71 12.68
N THR A 117 9.77 12.34 13.85
CA THR A 117 10.51 11.76 14.98
C THR A 117 9.89 10.46 15.49
N GLY A 118 8.57 10.42 15.72
CA GLY A 118 7.92 9.22 16.24
C GLY A 118 7.70 8.15 15.18
N SER A 119 7.45 8.53 13.93
CA SER A 119 7.35 7.59 12.81
C SER A 119 8.70 6.92 12.52
N HIS A 120 9.81 7.66 12.52
CA HIS A 120 11.15 7.08 12.42
C HIS A 120 11.51 6.22 13.64
N ALA A 121 11.11 6.63 14.85
CA ALA A 121 11.31 5.83 16.05
C ALA A 121 10.61 4.47 15.96
N ALA A 122 9.38 4.41 15.42
CA ALA A 122 8.65 3.16 15.21
C ALA A 122 9.31 2.25 14.15
N VAL A 123 9.78 2.85 13.03
CA VAL A 123 10.47 2.12 11.95
C VAL A 123 11.81 1.55 12.44
N ASN A 124 12.53 2.29 13.29
CA ASN A 124 13.78 1.88 13.93
C ASN A 124 14.81 1.29 12.94
N ASP A 125 15.15 2.05 11.89
CA ASP A 125 16.07 1.65 10.81
C ASP A 125 15.70 0.32 10.12
N GLY A 126 14.40 0.01 10.08
CA GLY A 126 13.84 -1.20 9.49
C GLY A 126 13.79 -2.40 10.44
N ARG A 127 14.26 -2.29 11.70
CA ARG A 127 14.05 -3.33 12.73
C ARG A 127 12.57 -3.47 13.08
N TYR A 128 11.83 -2.36 13.00
CA TYR A 128 10.37 -2.32 13.01
C TYR A 128 9.75 -2.94 14.28
N ASP A 129 10.42 -2.73 15.41
CA ASP A 129 10.18 -3.34 16.73
C ASP A 129 9.91 -2.31 17.84
N ARG A 130 9.60 -1.05 17.48
CA ARG A 130 9.43 0.04 18.45
C ARG A 130 8.11 0.80 18.31
N TRP A 131 7.08 0.14 17.82
CA TRP A 131 5.77 0.77 17.65
C TRP A 131 5.15 1.24 18.97
N ILE A 132 5.11 0.40 20.00
CA ILE A 132 4.49 0.75 21.28
C ILE A 132 5.25 1.87 22.00
N PRO A 133 6.60 1.83 22.13
CA PRO A 133 7.34 2.95 22.73
C PRO A 133 7.23 4.26 21.96
N ALA A 134 7.01 4.21 20.63
CA ALA A 134 6.93 5.41 19.80
C ALA A 134 5.52 6.01 19.73
N LYS A 135 4.47 5.18 19.79
CA LYS A 135 3.09 5.58 19.44
C LYS A 135 2.02 5.14 20.44
N GLY A 136 2.39 4.41 21.49
CA GLY A 136 1.46 3.84 22.47
C GLY A 136 0.73 2.59 21.95
N SER A 137 -0.08 1.97 22.80
CA SER A 137 -0.72 0.67 22.47
C SER A 137 -1.87 0.78 21.46
N ALA A 138 -2.53 1.94 21.39
CA ALA A 138 -3.63 2.20 20.46
C ALA A 138 -3.21 2.11 18.99
N THR A 139 -1.91 2.24 18.68
CA THR A 139 -1.35 1.97 17.34
C THR A 139 -1.77 0.59 16.80
N MET A 140 -1.97 -0.39 17.68
CA MET A 140 -2.30 -1.76 17.30
C MET A 140 -3.81 -1.99 17.07
N ALA A 141 -4.65 -0.95 17.18
CA ALA A 141 -6.07 -1.04 16.90
C ALA A 141 -6.36 -1.25 15.41
N HIS A 142 -7.40 -2.03 15.08
CA HIS A 142 -7.90 -2.18 13.70
C HIS A 142 -9.42 -2.31 13.65
N LEU A 143 -9.95 -2.11 12.45
CA LEU A 143 -11.34 -2.22 12.07
C LEU A 143 -11.58 -3.49 11.24
N THR A 144 -12.82 -3.93 11.22
CA THR A 144 -13.30 -5.08 10.45
C THR A 144 -14.41 -4.67 9.49
N ARG A 145 -14.90 -5.63 8.70
CA ARG A 145 -16.03 -5.44 7.79
C ARG A 145 -17.27 -4.90 8.49
N ASP A 146 -17.52 -5.33 9.71
CA ASP A 146 -18.71 -4.92 10.46
C ASP A 146 -18.61 -3.46 10.91
N ASP A 147 -17.38 -2.94 11.05
CA ASP A 147 -17.11 -1.56 11.46
C ASP A 147 -17.18 -0.59 10.27
N ILE A 148 -16.58 -0.97 9.12
CA ILE A 148 -16.48 -0.15 7.90
C ILE A 148 -17.00 -0.89 6.65
N PRO A 149 -18.29 -1.26 6.61
CA PRO A 149 -18.85 -2.14 5.58
C PRO A 149 -18.79 -1.53 4.16
N PHE A 150 -18.82 -0.21 4.03
CA PHE A 150 -18.74 0.48 2.74
C PHE A 150 -17.37 0.36 2.09
N HIS A 151 -16.28 0.57 2.84
CA HIS A 151 -14.92 0.41 2.35
C HIS A 151 -14.64 -1.03 1.92
N TYR A 152 -15.11 -2.01 2.72
CA TYR A 152 -15.02 -3.43 2.36
C TYR A 152 -15.82 -3.76 1.11
N ALA A 153 -16.98 -3.13 0.92
CA ALA A 153 -17.80 -3.29 -0.28
C ALA A 153 -17.14 -2.69 -1.53
N LEU A 154 -16.55 -1.50 -1.43
CA LEU A 154 -15.76 -0.91 -2.53
C LEU A 154 -14.62 -1.84 -2.92
N ALA A 155 -13.88 -2.35 -1.94
CA ALA A 155 -12.86 -3.35 -2.19
C ALA A 155 -13.47 -4.58 -2.85
N ASP A 156 -14.53 -5.21 -2.33
CA ASP A 156 -15.14 -6.40 -2.96
C ASP A 156 -15.61 -6.17 -4.41
N ALA A 157 -15.96 -4.94 -4.78
CA ALA A 157 -16.38 -4.60 -6.14
C ALA A 157 -15.21 -4.29 -7.09
N PHE A 158 -14.18 -3.60 -6.61
CA PHE A 158 -13.10 -3.03 -7.43
C PHE A 158 -11.71 -3.56 -7.04
N THR A 159 -10.64 -2.96 -7.58
CA THR A 159 -9.27 -3.35 -7.19
C THR A 159 -8.90 -2.64 -5.90
N VAL A 160 -8.42 -3.39 -4.91
CA VAL A 160 -7.69 -2.88 -3.73
C VAL A 160 -6.20 -3.13 -3.91
N CYS A 161 -5.36 -2.14 -3.60
CA CYS A 161 -3.91 -2.30 -3.64
C CYS A 161 -3.39 -2.57 -2.22
N ASP A 162 -2.78 -3.74 -1.98
CA ASP A 162 -2.28 -4.16 -0.65
C ASP A 162 -0.76 -4.00 -0.49
N ALA A 163 -0.13 -3.29 -1.43
CA ALA A 163 1.27 -2.87 -1.39
C ALA A 163 1.42 -1.38 -1.79
N TYR A 164 0.41 -0.56 -1.45
CA TYR A 164 0.46 0.89 -1.62
C TYR A 164 0.92 1.56 -0.33
N HIS A 165 1.98 2.35 -0.40
CA HIS A 165 2.64 3.00 0.74
C HIS A 165 2.40 4.51 0.72
N CYS A 166 2.32 5.14 1.89
CA CYS A 166 2.52 6.58 1.92
C CYS A 166 3.95 6.90 1.44
N SER A 167 4.11 8.03 0.75
CA SER A 167 5.39 8.35 0.12
C SER A 167 6.45 8.78 1.13
N PHE A 168 6.03 9.27 2.29
CA PHE A 168 6.88 9.86 3.32
C PHE A 168 6.63 9.22 4.70
N ILE A 169 7.70 8.98 5.47
CA ILE A 169 7.63 8.52 6.87
C ILE A 169 7.41 9.74 7.77
N GLY A 170 6.15 10.14 7.93
CA GLY A 170 5.79 11.31 8.73
C GLY A 170 4.41 11.84 8.37
N GLY A 171 4.17 13.13 8.62
CA GLY A 171 2.84 13.72 8.59
C GLY A 171 2.21 13.93 7.20
N THR A 172 1.03 14.54 7.25
CA THR A 172 0.11 14.81 6.15
C THR A 172 0.71 15.61 5.01
N ASP A 173 1.22 16.81 5.29
CA ASP A 173 1.62 17.75 4.24
C ASP A 173 2.76 17.22 3.37
N PRO A 174 3.86 16.66 3.93
CA PRO A 174 4.88 16.00 3.12
C PRO A 174 4.31 14.93 2.18
N ASN A 175 3.37 14.10 2.66
CA ASN A 175 2.72 13.07 1.83
C ASN A 175 1.86 13.68 0.72
N ARG A 176 1.10 14.74 1.02
CA ARG A 176 0.35 15.49 0.01
C ARG A 176 1.29 16.18 -0.99
N TYR A 177 2.44 16.72 -0.57
CA TYR A 177 3.45 17.27 -1.49
C TYR A 177 4.03 16.23 -2.44
N TYR A 178 4.19 14.96 -2.02
CA TYR A 178 4.52 13.87 -2.95
C TYR A 178 3.41 13.60 -3.96
N MET A 179 2.13 13.65 -3.56
CA MET A 179 1.01 13.58 -4.50
C MET A 179 1.01 14.77 -5.47
N TRP A 180 1.35 15.97 -5.00
CA TRP A 180 1.32 17.20 -5.80
C TRP A 180 2.52 17.39 -6.72
N SER A 181 3.70 16.93 -6.32
CA SER A 181 4.96 17.33 -6.96
C SER A 181 6.00 16.23 -7.01
N GLY A 182 5.74 15.04 -6.45
CA GLY A 182 6.66 13.90 -6.48
C GLY A 182 7.80 13.96 -5.45
N HIS A 183 7.89 15.03 -4.65
CA HIS A 183 8.84 15.20 -3.55
C HIS A 183 8.38 16.29 -2.57
N THR A 184 9.12 16.51 -1.49
CA THR A 184 8.86 17.53 -0.45
C THR A 184 9.99 18.57 -0.35
N GLY A 185 10.61 18.91 -1.49
CA GLY A 185 11.83 19.74 -1.51
C GLY A 185 13.10 18.99 -1.07
N ASN A 186 13.18 17.70 -1.39
CA ASN A 186 14.22 16.75 -0.93
C ASN A 186 15.67 17.18 -1.21
N ASP A 187 15.90 18.14 -2.10
CA ASP A 187 17.22 18.70 -2.46
C ASP A 187 17.65 19.89 -1.59
N GLY A 188 16.83 20.27 -0.60
CA GLY A 188 17.11 21.37 0.32
C GLY A 188 16.88 22.76 -0.27
N ARG A 189 16.12 22.86 -1.38
CA ARG A 189 15.80 24.13 -2.04
C ARG A 189 14.33 24.49 -1.86
N GLY A 190 14.00 25.75 -2.12
CA GLY A 190 12.62 26.21 -2.14
C GLY A 190 11.89 26.11 -0.81
N ASN A 191 12.61 26.35 0.30
CA ASN A 191 12.16 26.14 1.67
C ASN A 191 11.89 24.67 2.07
N GLY A 192 12.39 23.72 1.28
CA GLY A 192 12.47 22.30 1.65
C GLY A 192 13.82 21.91 2.30
N PRO A 193 13.98 20.65 2.74
CA PRO A 193 12.92 19.63 2.76
C PRO A 193 11.88 19.93 3.85
N VAL A 194 10.61 19.72 3.54
CA VAL A 194 9.52 19.83 4.53
C VAL A 194 9.35 18.48 5.21
N LEU A 195 9.51 18.45 6.53
CA LEU A 195 9.54 17.24 7.34
C LEU A 195 8.36 17.14 8.33
N ASP A 196 7.54 18.17 8.38
CA ASP A 196 6.40 18.38 9.27
C ASP A 196 5.25 19.02 8.49
N ASN A 197 4.15 19.36 9.17
CA ASN A 197 3.02 20.09 8.58
C ASN A 197 3.23 21.61 8.56
N SER A 198 4.43 22.06 8.20
CA SER A 198 4.69 23.49 8.02
C SER A 198 4.10 24.01 6.72
N GLU A 199 3.77 25.30 6.72
CA GLU A 199 3.16 26.02 5.59
C GLU A 199 4.07 27.19 5.17
N ALA A 200 5.36 26.94 4.99
CA ALA A 200 6.39 27.98 4.91
C ALA A 200 6.38 28.80 3.61
N GLY A 201 5.72 28.33 2.56
CA GLY A 201 5.83 28.93 1.22
C GLY A 201 6.86 28.22 0.37
N TYR A 202 6.44 27.61 -0.74
CA TYR A 202 7.30 26.73 -1.54
C TYR A 202 7.38 27.17 -3.00
N ASP A 203 8.56 27.08 -3.61
CA ASP A 203 8.80 27.59 -4.97
C ASP A 203 9.16 26.52 -6.02
N TRP A 204 9.20 25.23 -5.63
CA TRP A 204 9.39 24.15 -6.60
C TRP A 204 8.11 23.91 -7.42
N THR A 205 8.30 23.46 -8.67
CA THR A 205 7.17 23.25 -9.59
C THR A 205 6.32 22.07 -9.17
N THR A 206 5.01 22.31 -9.06
CA THR A 206 3.98 21.29 -8.81
C THR A 206 3.50 20.64 -10.12
N TYR A 207 2.92 19.44 -10.02
CA TYR A 207 2.40 18.73 -11.17
C TYR A 207 1.23 19.44 -11.87
N PRO A 208 0.25 20.08 -11.17
CA PRO A 208 -0.77 20.90 -11.83
C PRO A 208 -0.21 22.03 -12.68
N GLU A 209 0.91 22.68 -12.29
CA GLU A 209 1.58 23.67 -13.14
C GLU A 209 2.13 23.05 -14.43
N ARG A 210 2.65 21.81 -14.35
CA ARG A 210 3.12 21.07 -15.53
C ARG A 210 1.97 20.69 -16.44
N LEU A 211 0.85 20.27 -15.86
CA LEU A 211 -0.38 19.94 -16.59
C LEU A 211 -0.94 21.18 -17.29
N GLU A 212 -0.99 22.32 -16.60
CA GLU A 212 -1.41 23.59 -17.18
C GLU A 212 -0.56 23.96 -18.39
N LYS A 213 0.76 23.89 -18.25
CA LYS A 213 1.71 24.17 -19.34
C LYS A 213 1.53 23.21 -20.54
N ALA A 214 1.13 21.97 -20.28
CA ALA A 214 0.89 20.96 -21.31
C ALA A 214 -0.52 21.03 -21.93
N GLY A 215 -1.38 21.96 -21.47
CA GLY A 215 -2.76 22.06 -21.94
C GLY A 215 -3.65 20.91 -21.48
N ILE A 216 -3.27 20.21 -20.41
CA ILE A 216 -4.09 19.16 -19.79
C ILE A 216 -5.02 19.84 -18.77
N SER A 217 -6.32 19.70 -18.97
CA SER A 217 -7.31 20.33 -18.11
C SER A 217 -7.31 19.74 -16.70
N TRP A 218 -7.33 20.60 -15.68
CA TRP A 218 -7.40 20.17 -14.29
C TRP A 218 -8.23 21.13 -13.42
N LYS A 219 -8.69 20.64 -12.26
CA LYS A 219 -9.44 21.42 -11.26
C LYS A 219 -9.42 20.75 -9.88
N ILE A 220 -9.56 21.54 -8.83
CA ILE A 220 -9.81 21.06 -7.46
C ILE A 220 -11.29 21.29 -7.11
N TYR A 221 -11.92 20.29 -6.49
CA TYR A 221 -13.27 20.36 -5.94
C TYR A 221 -13.19 20.31 -4.42
N GLN A 222 -13.70 21.35 -3.75
CA GLN A 222 -13.64 21.54 -2.29
C GLN A 222 -14.73 22.53 -1.84
N ASP A 223 -14.94 22.69 -0.53
CA ASP A 223 -15.64 23.85 0.05
C ASP A 223 -14.63 24.97 0.36
N ILE A 224 -15.05 26.23 0.18
CA ILE A 224 -14.15 27.38 0.38
C ILE A 224 -13.98 27.77 1.86
N GLY A 225 -14.77 27.22 2.77
CA GLY A 225 -14.78 27.62 4.17
C GLY A 225 -15.20 29.08 4.33
N ASP A 226 -14.32 29.90 4.91
CA ASP A 226 -14.48 31.35 4.97
C ASP A 226 -13.67 32.09 3.87
N GLY A 227 -12.87 31.36 3.11
CA GLY A 227 -12.08 31.88 1.98
C GLY A 227 -10.82 31.04 1.73
N LEU A 228 -10.44 30.88 0.47
CA LEU A 228 -9.19 30.21 0.06
C LEU A 228 -8.09 31.25 -0.14
N ASP A 229 -7.79 32.00 0.92
CA ASP A 229 -6.75 33.04 0.95
C ASP A 229 -6.03 33.07 2.30
N ALA A 230 -4.90 33.81 2.36
CA ALA A 230 -4.08 33.88 3.55
C ALA A 230 -4.80 34.48 4.78
N ALA A 231 -5.80 35.35 4.59
CA ALA A 231 -6.53 35.94 5.71
C ALA A 231 -7.52 34.94 6.34
N ASN A 232 -7.91 33.92 5.57
CA ASN A 232 -8.84 32.87 5.97
C ASN A 232 -8.16 31.49 6.03
N SER A 233 -6.84 31.47 6.28
CA SER A 233 -6.05 30.25 6.44
C SER A 233 -6.25 29.21 5.33
N TRP A 234 -6.43 29.67 4.09
CA TRP A 234 -6.56 28.81 2.90
C TRP A 234 -7.70 27.77 2.98
N GLY A 235 -8.75 28.05 3.76
CA GLY A 235 -9.89 27.15 3.95
C GLY A 235 -9.75 26.18 5.13
N TRP A 236 -8.63 26.21 5.87
CA TRP A 236 -8.50 25.51 7.13
C TRP A 236 -9.09 26.34 8.27
N ILE A 237 -10.31 26.01 8.66
CA ILE A 237 -11.10 26.76 9.63
C ILE A 237 -11.55 25.85 10.79
N PRO A 238 -11.91 26.40 11.97
CA PRO A 238 -12.36 25.60 13.11
C PRO A 238 -13.68 24.82 12.90
N ASP A 239 -14.42 25.12 11.83
CA ASP A 239 -15.68 24.46 11.49
C ASP A 239 -15.39 23.20 10.66
N ALA A 240 -15.36 22.04 11.32
CA ALA A 240 -15.00 20.75 10.72
C ALA A 240 -15.91 20.30 9.56
N TYR A 241 -17.09 20.89 9.40
CA TYR A 241 -18.03 20.55 8.32
C TYR A 241 -17.88 21.46 7.09
N ARG A 242 -16.98 22.45 7.12
CA ARG A 242 -16.72 23.36 6.01
C ARG A 242 -15.22 23.50 5.74
N GLY A 243 -14.89 24.08 4.60
CA GLY A 243 -13.51 24.23 4.14
C GLY A 243 -12.92 22.94 3.61
N ASN A 244 -11.60 22.86 3.69
CA ASN A 244 -10.81 21.76 3.11
C ASN A 244 -9.84 21.12 4.12
N TYR A 245 -9.88 21.51 5.39
CA TYR A 245 -9.00 21.00 6.46
C TYR A 245 -7.48 21.15 6.20
N GLY A 246 -7.05 22.01 5.27
CA GLY A 246 -5.64 22.11 4.85
C GLY A 246 -5.23 21.06 3.81
N ASP A 247 -6.13 20.13 3.45
CA ASP A 247 -5.89 19.03 2.51
C ASP A 247 -5.55 19.49 1.08
N ASN A 248 -5.83 20.75 0.76
CA ASN A 248 -5.39 21.43 -0.46
C ASN A 248 -4.07 22.19 -0.22
N SER A 249 -3.02 21.45 0.13
CA SER A 249 -1.70 22.02 0.43
C SER A 249 -0.97 22.65 -0.77
N LEU A 250 -1.53 22.58 -2.00
CA LEU A 250 -1.08 23.39 -3.13
C LEU A 250 -1.15 24.89 -2.85
N LEU A 251 -2.08 25.32 -1.98
CA LEU A 251 -2.26 26.73 -1.63
C LEU A 251 -1.08 27.29 -0.81
N TYR A 252 -0.17 26.43 -0.36
CA TYR A 252 1.05 26.82 0.33
C TYR A 252 2.21 27.12 -0.62
N PHE A 253 2.07 26.85 -1.92
CA PHE A 253 3.09 27.18 -2.92
C PHE A 253 2.99 28.64 -3.36
N GLU A 254 4.13 29.31 -3.50
CA GLU A 254 4.21 30.73 -3.81
C GLU A 254 3.50 31.10 -5.13
N ASN A 255 3.55 30.21 -6.12
CA ASN A 255 2.84 30.44 -7.39
C ASN A 255 1.31 30.49 -7.22
N TYR A 256 0.74 29.78 -6.24
CA TYR A 256 -0.69 29.78 -5.95
C TYR A 256 -1.08 30.91 -5.00
N ARG A 257 -0.20 31.20 -4.02
CA ARG A 257 -0.36 32.33 -3.09
C ARG A 257 -0.43 33.66 -3.83
N ASN A 258 0.45 33.82 -4.82
CA ASN A 258 0.61 35.06 -5.57
C ASN A 258 -0.25 35.14 -6.84
N ALA A 259 -0.91 34.05 -7.25
CA ALA A 259 -1.84 34.05 -8.38
C ALA A 259 -3.03 34.99 -8.12
N LYS A 260 -3.55 35.59 -9.20
CA LYS A 260 -4.66 36.56 -9.16
C LYS A 260 -5.91 35.99 -9.82
N PRO A 261 -7.12 36.50 -9.49
CA PRO A 261 -8.33 36.13 -10.21
C PRO A 261 -8.16 36.25 -11.74
N GLY A 262 -8.53 35.20 -12.48
CA GLY A 262 -8.31 35.08 -13.91
C GLY A 262 -7.02 34.35 -14.31
N ASP A 263 -6.08 34.15 -13.39
CA ASP A 263 -4.96 33.22 -13.58
C ASP A 263 -5.47 31.79 -13.40
N ALA A 264 -5.04 30.88 -14.28
CA ALA A 264 -5.50 29.49 -14.22
C ALA A 264 -5.19 28.80 -12.88
N LEU A 265 -4.04 29.10 -12.27
CA LEU A 265 -3.67 28.54 -10.95
C LEU A 265 -4.61 29.05 -9.84
N TYR A 266 -5.02 30.33 -9.90
CA TYR A 266 -6.00 30.88 -8.97
C TYR A 266 -7.35 30.20 -9.17
N ASP A 267 -7.91 30.30 -10.38
CA ASP A 267 -9.29 29.89 -10.64
C ASP A 267 -9.50 28.38 -10.42
N LYS A 268 -8.52 27.54 -10.76
CA LYS A 268 -8.63 26.09 -10.68
C LYS A 268 -8.29 25.51 -9.31
N ALA A 269 -7.50 26.20 -8.48
CA ALA A 269 -7.14 25.73 -7.13
C ALA A 269 -7.90 26.44 -6.00
N ARG A 270 -8.47 27.62 -6.25
CA ARG A 270 -9.10 28.50 -5.23
C ARG A 270 -10.60 28.74 -5.46
N THR A 271 -11.23 27.94 -6.30
CA THR A 271 -12.69 27.91 -6.44
C THR A 271 -13.24 26.67 -5.78
N GLY A 272 -14.40 26.81 -5.13
CA GLY A 272 -15.10 25.72 -4.47
C GLY A 272 -16.57 26.05 -4.27
N THR A 273 -17.28 25.14 -3.60
CA THR A 273 -18.64 25.38 -3.10
C THR A 273 -18.60 26.33 -1.90
N ASN A 274 -19.73 27.01 -1.63
CA ASN A 274 -19.90 27.83 -0.43
C ASN A 274 -21.06 27.28 0.41
N ALA A 275 -20.78 26.25 1.21
CA ALA A 275 -21.78 25.63 2.08
C ALA A 275 -22.39 26.61 3.08
N LYS A 276 -21.63 27.62 3.52
CA LYS A 276 -22.12 28.71 4.36
C LYS A 276 -23.21 29.54 3.69
N ALA A 277 -23.15 29.69 2.36
CA ALA A 277 -24.16 30.37 1.55
C ALA A 277 -25.28 29.42 1.05
N GLY A 278 -25.23 28.13 1.40
CA GLY A 278 -26.26 27.14 1.07
C GLY A 278 -25.96 26.24 -0.13
N ASP A 279 -24.76 26.29 -0.71
CA ASP A 279 -24.35 25.34 -1.74
C ASP A 279 -24.19 23.93 -1.13
N GLY A 280 -24.46 22.89 -1.91
CA GLY A 280 -24.06 21.52 -1.57
C GLY A 280 -22.60 21.25 -1.94
N PHE A 281 -21.86 20.51 -1.11
CA PHE A 281 -20.43 20.20 -1.29
C PHE A 281 -20.05 19.64 -2.67
N PHE A 282 -20.99 18.97 -3.33
CA PHE A 282 -20.77 18.29 -4.62
C PHE A 282 -21.40 19.00 -5.80
N ASP A 283 -22.02 20.17 -5.61
CA ASP A 283 -22.81 20.84 -6.65
C ASP A 283 -21.96 21.20 -7.87
N VAL A 284 -20.74 21.71 -7.64
CA VAL A 284 -19.79 22.05 -8.71
C VAL A 284 -19.34 20.79 -9.46
N LEU A 285 -18.98 19.71 -8.75
CA LEU A 285 -18.59 18.42 -9.36
C LEU A 285 -19.73 17.83 -10.20
N LYS A 286 -20.93 17.78 -9.62
CA LYS A 286 -22.12 17.23 -10.26
C LYS A 286 -22.54 18.04 -11.48
N ALA A 287 -22.40 19.37 -11.44
CA ALA A 287 -22.65 20.24 -12.58
C ALA A 287 -21.68 19.97 -13.73
N ASP A 288 -20.39 19.84 -13.44
CA ASP A 288 -19.38 19.53 -14.46
C ASP A 288 -19.57 18.14 -15.07
N VAL A 289 -19.84 17.11 -14.26
CA VAL A 289 -20.11 15.75 -14.75
C VAL A 289 -21.37 15.70 -15.62
N LYS A 290 -22.49 16.27 -15.17
CA LYS A 290 -23.74 16.29 -15.95
C LYS A 290 -23.61 17.04 -17.27
N ALA A 291 -22.78 18.08 -17.31
CA ALA A 291 -22.54 18.86 -18.51
C ALA A 291 -21.44 18.29 -19.42
N GLY A 292 -20.81 17.16 -19.06
CA GLY A 292 -19.69 16.59 -19.83
C GLY A 292 -18.43 17.46 -19.80
N ARG A 293 -18.23 18.24 -18.74
CA ARG A 293 -17.12 19.18 -18.53
C ARG A 293 -16.17 18.77 -17.40
N LEU A 294 -16.24 17.52 -16.93
CA LEU A 294 -15.26 17.02 -15.96
C LEU A 294 -13.85 17.17 -16.58
N PRO A 295 -12.88 17.79 -15.89
CA PRO A 295 -11.52 17.92 -16.41
C PRO A 295 -10.84 16.58 -16.61
N GLN A 296 -9.73 16.57 -17.34
CA GLN A 296 -8.91 15.36 -17.49
C GLN A 296 -8.34 14.89 -16.15
N ILE A 297 -8.04 15.83 -15.24
CA ILE A 297 -7.54 15.54 -13.89
C ILE A 297 -8.33 16.34 -12.86
N SER A 298 -8.85 15.67 -11.84
CA SER A 298 -9.62 16.30 -10.77
C SER A 298 -9.10 15.84 -9.42
N TRP A 299 -8.91 16.77 -8.49
CA TRP A 299 -8.65 16.46 -7.08
C TRP A 299 -9.82 16.89 -6.22
N ILE A 300 -10.08 16.14 -5.16
CA ILE A 300 -11.14 16.43 -4.21
C ILE A 300 -10.52 16.58 -2.83
N ALA A 301 -10.81 17.68 -2.15
CA ALA A 301 -10.48 17.90 -0.74
C ALA A 301 -11.79 17.97 0.06
N ALA A 302 -11.86 17.19 1.15
CA ALA A 302 -13.03 17.12 1.99
C ALA A 302 -12.89 18.08 3.20
N PRO A 303 -14.00 18.55 3.78
CA PRO A 303 -13.98 19.09 5.15
C PRO A 303 -13.51 18.03 6.16
N GLU A 304 -12.97 18.46 7.30
CA GLU A 304 -12.37 17.59 8.33
C GLU A 304 -13.29 16.43 8.75
N ALA A 305 -14.57 16.72 9.01
CA ALA A 305 -15.53 15.72 9.47
C ALA A 305 -15.75 14.58 8.46
N PHE A 306 -15.33 14.76 7.21
CA PHE A 306 -15.48 13.82 6.11
C PHE A 306 -14.14 13.31 5.56
N SER A 307 -13.01 13.80 6.08
CA SER A 307 -11.68 13.40 5.63
C SER A 307 -11.28 12.02 6.16
N GLU A 308 -11.99 11.49 7.16
CA GLU A 308 -11.63 10.28 7.93
C GLU A 308 -10.40 10.44 8.83
N HIS A 309 -9.95 11.68 9.08
CA HIS A 309 -9.01 11.92 10.16
C HIS A 309 -9.53 11.26 11.46
N PRO A 310 -8.70 10.50 12.22
CA PRO A 310 -9.15 9.59 13.28
C PRO A 310 -10.10 10.17 14.32
N ASN A 311 -9.87 11.42 14.70
CA ASN A 311 -10.76 12.18 15.58
C ASN A 311 -12.19 12.37 15.00
N TRP A 312 -12.51 11.81 13.83
CA TRP A 312 -13.83 11.71 13.24
C TRP A 312 -14.14 10.27 12.79
N PRO A 313 -15.43 9.87 12.80
CA PRO A 313 -15.88 8.58 12.32
C PRO A 313 -15.46 8.23 10.89
N ALA A 314 -14.89 7.04 10.71
CA ALA A 314 -14.61 6.47 9.38
C ALA A 314 -15.86 6.44 8.47
N ASN A 315 -17.03 6.18 9.06
CA ASN A 315 -18.27 6.09 8.30
C ASN A 315 -18.80 7.45 7.80
N TYR A 316 -18.32 8.59 8.31
CA TYR A 316 -18.63 9.90 7.74
C TYR A 316 -17.89 10.11 6.41
N GLY A 317 -16.64 9.67 6.33
CA GLY A 317 -15.92 9.64 5.06
C GLY A 317 -16.50 8.64 4.07
N ALA A 318 -17.00 7.48 4.53
CA ALA A 318 -17.75 6.56 3.68
C ALA A 318 -18.94 7.26 2.98
N TRP A 319 -19.69 8.09 3.72
CA TRP A 319 -20.76 8.90 3.15
C TRP A 319 -20.22 9.86 2.09
N TYR A 320 -19.15 10.61 2.37
CA TYR A 320 -18.55 11.55 1.43
C TYR A 320 -18.07 10.88 0.14
N ILE A 321 -17.36 9.76 0.26
CA ILE A 321 -16.92 8.92 -0.86
C ILE A 321 -18.14 8.45 -1.68
N SER A 322 -19.23 8.03 -1.03
CA SER A 322 -20.46 7.62 -1.72
C SER A 322 -21.05 8.76 -2.56
N GLN A 323 -21.01 10.00 -2.07
CA GLN A 323 -21.54 11.17 -2.76
C GLN A 323 -20.65 11.60 -3.92
N VAL A 324 -19.33 11.47 -3.79
CA VAL A 324 -18.39 11.62 -4.93
C VAL A 324 -18.73 10.60 -6.02
N LEU A 325 -18.92 9.33 -5.65
CA LEU A 325 -19.30 8.28 -6.60
C LEU A 325 -20.66 8.55 -7.24
N ASP A 326 -21.63 9.05 -6.48
CA ASP A 326 -22.94 9.48 -6.99
C ASP A 326 -22.82 10.61 -8.02
N ALA A 327 -22.00 11.63 -7.74
CA ALA A 327 -21.76 12.73 -8.66
C ALA A 327 -21.12 12.23 -9.96
N LEU A 328 -20.06 11.43 -9.87
CA LEU A 328 -19.34 10.89 -11.03
C LEU A 328 -20.20 9.96 -11.88
N THR A 329 -21.03 9.12 -11.25
CA THR A 329 -21.91 8.17 -11.96
C THR A 329 -23.22 8.79 -12.44
N SER A 330 -23.48 10.06 -12.13
CA SER A 330 -24.69 10.77 -12.59
C SER A 330 -24.75 10.98 -14.10
N ASN A 331 -23.61 10.85 -14.79
CA ASN A 331 -23.50 10.78 -16.23
C ASN A 331 -22.73 9.50 -16.64
N PRO A 332 -23.41 8.44 -17.11
CA PRO A 332 -22.76 7.19 -17.50
C PRO A 332 -21.69 7.35 -18.60
N GLU A 333 -21.84 8.33 -19.49
CA GLU A 333 -20.87 8.57 -20.57
C GLU A 333 -19.54 9.11 -20.02
N VAL A 334 -19.60 9.96 -19.00
CA VAL A 334 -18.40 10.45 -18.29
C VAL A 334 -17.81 9.31 -17.47
N TRP A 335 -18.59 8.66 -16.62
CA TRP A 335 -18.11 7.58 -15.74
C TRP A 335 -17.47 6.41 -16.51
N SER A 336 -18.01 6.05 -17.68
CA SER A 336 -17.43 5.00 -18.53
C SER A 336 -15.98 5.27 -18.95
N ARG A 337 -15.51 6.52 -18.80
CA ARG A 337 -14.14 6.98 -19.10
C ARG A 337 -13.37 7.44 -17.86
N THR A 338 -13.87 7.21 -16.65
CA THR A 338 -13.29 7.74 -15.41
C THR A 338 -12.54 6.67 -14.61
N ALA A 339 -11.42 7.07 -14.02
CA ALA A 339 -10.76 6.35 -12.93
C ALA A 339 -10.82 7.21 -11.66
N LEU A 340 -11.44 6.69 -10.59
CA LEU A 340 -11.41 7.29 -9.26
C LEU A 340 -10.39 6.55 -8.40
N PHE A 341 -9.43 7.29 -7.85
CA PHE A 341 -8.48 6.83 -6.86
C PHE A 341 -8.90 7.33 -5.49
N ILE A 342 -9.14 6.41 -4.56
CA ILE A 342 -9.38 6.72 -3.14
C ILE A 342 -8.17 6.20 -2.38
N THR A 343 -7.42 7.10 -1.78
CA THR A 343 -6.20 6.80 -1.01
C THR A 343 -6.21 7.57 0.30
N TYR A 344 -5.25 7.29 1.16
CA TYR A 344 -4.97 8.07 2.35
C TYR A 344 -3.57 8.70 2.21
N ASP A 345 -3.35 9.81 2.90
CA ASP A 345 -2.09 10.54 2.95
C ASP A 345 -1.03 9.80 3.77
N GLU A 346 -1.35 9.37 4.99
CA GLU A 346 -0.48 8.59 5.86
C GLU A 346 -1.30 7.73 6.84
N ASN A 347 -0.63 7.13 7.82
CA ASN A 347 -1.18 6.05 8.64
C ASN A 347 -1.69 6.48 10.02
N ASP A 348 -1.67 7.77 10.34
CA ASP A 348 -1.88 8.41 11.66
C ASP A 348 -0.88 8.02 12.74
N GLY A 349 -0.10 6.98 12.50
CA GLY A 349 0.57 6.21 13.54
C GLY A 349 -0.11 4.88 13.86
N TYR A 350 -1.18 4.46 13.18
CA TYR A 350 -1.67 3.08 13.25
C TYR A 350 -0.69 2.09 12.62
N PHE A 351 -0.57 0.93 13.26
CA PHE A 351 0.34 -0.14 12.87
C PHE A 351 0.03 -0.68 11.47
N ASP A 352 1.08 -1.01 10.73
CA ASP A 352 1.03 -1.86 9.54
C ASP A 352 2.16 -2.87 9.65
N HIS A 353 1.94 -4.13 9.28
CA HIS A 353 2.94 -5.19 9.49
C HIS A 353 4.00 -5.26 8.40
N VAL A 354 3.81 -4.61 7.26
CA VAL A 354 4.76 -4.68 6.14
C VAL A 354 5.82 -3.61 6.33
N VAL A 355 7.05 -4.03 6.60
CA VAL A 355 8.22 -3.14 6.60
C VAL A 355 8.29 -2.44 5.23
N PRO A 356 8.20 -1.11 5.17
CA PRO A 356 8.23 -0.38 3.92
C PRO A 356 9.54 -0.59 3.15
N PRO A 357 9.54 -0.56 1.81
CA PRO A 357 10.76 -0.41 1.04
C PRO A 357 11.45 0.93 1.35
N TYR A 358 12.75 0.91 1.63
CA TYR A 358 13.56 2.13 1.83
C TYR A 358 14.94 2.00 1.18
N ALA A 359 15.51 3.15 0.80
CA ALA A 359 16.86 3.23 0.27
C ALA A 359 17.92 2.96 1.37
N PRO A 360 19.08 2.35 1.05
CA PRO A 360 20.16 2.16 2.03
C PRO A 360 20.63 3.48 2.64
N LEU A 361 20.48 3.63 3.96
CA LEU A 361 20.89 4.85 4.69
C LEU A 361 22.40 5.04 4.74
N THR A 362 23.15 3.94 4.74
CA THR A 362 24.61 3.93 4.85
C THR A 362 25.19 2.87 3.91
N ALA A 363 26.49 2.98 3.61
CA ALA A 363 27.20 1.99 2.79
C ALA A 363 27.25 0.58 3.42
N THR A 364 27.10 0.48 4.74
CA THR A 364 27.06 -0.80 5.47
C THR A 364 25.64 -1.33 5.65
N GLY A 365 24.61 -0.49 5.48
CA GLY A 365 23.20 -0.85 5.60
C GLY A 365 22.59 -1.42 4.32
N GLY A 366 23.36 -1.55 3.23
CA GLY A 366 22.82 -2.05 1.97
C GLY A 366 23.51 -1.50 0.72
N ALA A 367 22.89 -1.74 -0.43
CA ALA A 367 23.36 -1.19 -1.70
C ALA A 367 22.25 -1.07 -2.75
N SER A 368 22.43 -0.18 -3.72
CA SER A 368 21.47 0.05 -4.80
C SER A 368 22.16 0.08 -6.16
N THR A 369 21.56 -0.50 -7.21
CA THR A 369 22.05 -0.33 -8.59
C THR A 369 21.66 1.00 -9.21
N VAL A 370 20.68 1.69 -8.62
CA VAL A 370 20.16 3.01 -9.03
C VAL A 370 20.52 4.07 -7.99
N SER A 371 20.68 5.32 -8.43
CA SER A 371 20.93 6.44 -7.51
C SER A 371 19.83 6.55 -6.45
N THR A 372 20.24 6.73 -5.19
CA THR A 372 19.39 6.99 -4.02
C THR A 372 19.39 8.47 -3.64
N GLU A 373 19.94 9.34 -4.50
CA GLU A 373 19.90 10.78 -4.34
C GLU A 373 18.44 11.25 -4.24
N GLY A 374 18.16 12.09 -3.25
CA GLY A 374 16.81 12.56 -2.95
C GLY A 374 15.95 11.59 -2.14
N GLU A 375 16.46 10.45 -1.65
CA GLU A 375 15.71 9.52 -0.77
C GLU A 375 16.11 9.59 0.71
N ILE A 376 17.19 10.31 1.05
CA ILE A 376 17.75 10.34 2.41
C ILE A 376 17.90 11.79 2.86
N PHE A 377 17.32 12.10 4.01
CA PHE A 377 17.58 13.32 4.75
C PHE A 377 18.83 13.14 5.62
N ALA A 378 19.78 14.07 5.51
CA ALA A 378 21.07 13.99 6.20
C ALA A 378 21.01 14.32 7.70
N GLY A 379 19.87 14.78 8.21
CA GLY A 379 19.72 15.27 9.58
C GLY A 379 20.04 16.76 9.70
N ASN A 380 19.51 17.40 10.73
CA ASN A 380 19.87 18.75 11.14
C ASN A 380 19.75 18.89 12.68
N GLY A 381 19.79 20.12 13.21
CA GLY A 381 19.69 20.35 14.66
C GLY A 381 18.34 20.04 15.29
N THR A 382 17.29 19.79 14.48
CA THR A 382 15.92 19.50 14.94
C THR A 382 15.53 18.05 14.66
N TYR A 383 15.82 17.56 13.45
CA TYR A 383 15.40 16.24 12.98
C TYR A 383 16.61 15.34 12.74
N ALA A 384 16.50 14.09 13.20
CA ALA A 384 17.52 13.07 12.94
C ALA A 384 17.58 12.71 11.45
N ALA A 385 18.74 12.22 11.01
CA ALA A 385 18.90 11.67 9.66
C ALA A 385 17.98 10.45 9.45
N GLY A 386 17.48 10.26 8.23
CA GLY A 386 16.54 9.18 7.93
C GLY A 386 16.15 9.13 6.46
N ALA A 387 15.59 8.01 6.01
CA ALA A 387 14.99 7.92 4.68
C ALA A 387 13.71 8.78 4.65
N TYR A 388 13.47 9.49 3.54
CA TYR A 388 12.18 10.15 3.37
C TYR A 388 11.04 9.14 3.31
N GLY A 389 11.27 8.00 2.65
CA GLY A 389 10.27 6.93 2.53
C GLY A 389 10.84 5.66 1.86
N LEU A 390 9.99 4.73 1.45
CA LEU A 390 8.53 4.77 1.58
C LEU A 390 8.08 4.66 3.04
N GLY A 391 6.89 5.16 3.35
CA GLY A 391 6.26 5.00 4.66
C GLY A 391 5.36 3.77 4.73
N GLN A 392 4.58 3.69 5.79
CA GLN A 392 3.62 2.61 6.07
C GLN A 392 2.66 2.39 4.90
N ARG A 393 2.11 1.17 4.78
CA ARG A 393 1.03 0.97 3.82
C ARG A 393 -0.20 1.76 4.24
N VAL A 394 -0.84 2.37 3.26
CA VAL A 394 -2.11 3.06 3.38
C VAL A 394 -3.10 2.49 2.35
N PRO A 395 -4.41 2.53 2.60
CA PRO A 395 -5.37 2.02 1.63
C PRO A 395 -5.28 2.74 0.29
N MET A 396 -5.43 1.98 -0.79
CA MET A 396 -5.65 2.50 -2.14
C MET A 396 -6.70 1.64 -2.83
N LEU A 397 -7.86 2.24 -3.11
CA LEU A 397 -8.96 1.67 -3.87
C LEU A 397 -8.99 2.31 -5.25
N VAL A 398 -8.83 1.48 -6.28
CA VAL A 398 -8.96 1.91 -7.67
C VAL A 398 -10.37 1.60 -8.13
N VAL A 399 -11.23 2.62 -8.17
CA VAL A 399 -12.67 2.52 -8.48
C VAL A 399 -12.91 2.98 -9.92
N SER A 400 -13.20 2.04 -10.81
CA SER A 400 -13.34 2.31 -12.23
C SER A 400 -14.02 1.15 -12.95
N PRO A 401 -14.71 1.37 -14.08
CA PRO A 401 -15.19 0.28 -14.91
C PRO A 401 -14.12 -0.76 -15.28
N TRP A 402 -12.85 -0.35 -15.43
CA TRP A 402 -11.72 -1.24 -15.74
C TRP A 402 -11.12 -1.97 -14.54
N SER A 403 -11.52 -1.64 -13.30
CA SER A 403 -10.99 -2.27 -12.09
C SER A 403 -11.99 -3.19 -11.39
N THR A 404 -13.18 -3.39 -11.95
CA THR A 404 -14.20 -4.26 -11.37
C THR A 404 -13.76 -5.73 -11.23
N GLY A 405 -14.37 -6.44 -10.29
CA GLY A 405 -14.17 -7.87 -10.07
C GLY A 405 -13.53 -8.24 -8.74
N GLY A 406 -13.35 -7.28 -7.82
CA GLY A 406 -12.84 -7.54 -6.48
C GLY A 406 -11.39 -8.03 -6.48
N TYR A 407 -10.54 -7.41 -7.29
CA TYR A 407 -9.14 -7.83 -7.42
C TYR A 407 -8.26 -7.27 -6.30
N VAL A 408 -7.19 -7.97 -5.95
CA VAL A 408 -6.08 -7.40 -5.18
C VAL A 408 -4.88 -7.15 -6.09
N CYS A 409 -4.22 -6.01 -5.93
CA CYS A 409 -2.97 -5.68 -6.62
C CYS A 409 -1.84 -5.51 -5.60
N SER A 410 -0.82 -6.37 -5.71
CA SER A 410 0.34 -6.40 -4.81
C SER A 410 1.62 -5.89 -5.45
N GLU A 411 1.50 -5.06 -6.50
CA GLU A 411 2.62 -4.24 -6.97
C GLU A 411 2.88 -3.12 -5.96
N VAL A 412 4.15 -2.89 -5.65
CA VAL A 412 4.59 -1.80 -4.77
C VAL A 412 4.24 -0.47 -5.42
N PHE A 413 3.50 0.38 -4.70
CA PHE A 413 3.13 1.72 -5.12
C PHE A 413 3.34 2.71 -3.98
N ASP A 414 3.35 4.00 -4.33
CA ASP A 414 3.27 5.13 -3.41
C ASP A 414 2.49 6.29 -4.03
N HIS A 415 2.39 7.46 -3.38
CA HIS A 415 1.68 8.62 -3.93
C HIS A 415 2.25 9.11 -5.27
N THR A 416 3.55 8.92 -5.52
CA THR A 416 4.13 9.24 -6.83
C THR A 416 3.60 8.34 -7.95
N SER A 417 3.03 7.18 -7.60
CA SER A 417 2.39 6.28 -8.57
C SER A 417 1.11 6.88 -9.17
N ILE A 418 0.42 7.77 -8.45
CA ILE A 418 -0.70 8.58 -8.97
C ILE A 418 -0.20 9.47 -10.12
N LEU A 419 0.89 10.21 -9.86
CA LEU A 419 1.52 11.05 -10.88
C LEU A 419 1.96 10.22 -12.08
N ARG A 420 2.61 9.08 -11.85
CA ARG A 420 3.06 8.18 -12.93
C ARG A 420 1.92 7.62 -13.76
N PHE A 421 0.75 7.35 -13.17
CA PHE A 421 -0.43 6.98 -13.94
C PHE A 421 -0.86 8.13 -14.88
N MET A 422 -0.84 9.37 -14.38
CA MET A 422 -1.10 10.57 -15.20
C MET A 422 -0.03 10.76 -16.28
N GLU A 423 1.26 10.52 -15.99
CA GLU A 423 2.35 10.55 -16.99
C GLU A 423 2.09 9.53 -18.10
N ARG A 424 1.73 8.29 -17.73
CA ARG A 424 1.42 7.22 -18.69
C ARG A 424 0.24 7.58 -19.57
N ARG A 425 -0.75 8.27 -19.00
CA ARG A 425 -1.95 8.63 -19.73
C ARG A 425 -1.76 9.85 -20.64
N PHE A 426 -1.10 10.90 -20.18
CA PHE A 426 -1.08 12.21 -20.83
C PHE A 426 0.29 12.64 -21.35
N GLY A 427 1.36 11.90 -21.03
CA GLY A 427 2.71 12.18 -21.53
C GLY A 427 3.44 13.32 -20.82
N VAL A 428 2.91 13.83 -19.70
CA VAL A 428 3.51 14.91 -18.90
C VAL A 428 4.33 14.31 -17.79
N ARG A 429 5.67 14.39 -17.86
CA ARG A 429 6.59 13.80 -16.87
C ARG A 429 6.82 14.71 -15.66
N GLU A 430 6.82 14.14 -14.45
CA GLU A 430 7.25 14.76 -13.20
C GLU A 430 8.75 14.45 -12.92
N PRO A 431 9.68 15.38 -13.19
CA PRO A 431 11.10 15.17 -12.96
C PRO A 431 11.51 15.01 -11.50
N HIS A 432 10.71 15.45 -10.52
CA HIS A 432 11.10 15.35 -9.11
C HIS A 432 10.97 13.93 -8.53
N ILE A 433 10.22 13.03 -9.16
CA ILE A 433 10.19 11.62 -8.75
C ILE A 433 11.58 11.02 -8.98
N SER A 434 12.24 10.62 -7.89
CA SER A 434 13.61 10.13 -7.89
C SER A 434 13.79 8.88 -8.78
N PRO A 435 15.03 8.62 -9.27
CA PRO A 435 15.34 7.38 -9.96
C PRO A 435 15.04 6.13 -9.13
N TRP A 436 15.26 6.17 -7.81
CA TRP A 436 14.98 5.05 -6.91
C TRP A 436 13.47 4.77 -6.84
N ARG A 437 12.62 5.78 -6.61
CA ARG A 437 11.16 5.61 -6.58
C ARG A 437 10.61 5.10 -7.90
N ARG A 438 11.11 5.61 -9.02
CA ARG A 438 10.71 5.13 -10.35
C ARG A 438 11.05 3.65 -10.59
N THR A 439 12.08 3.16 -9.92
CA THR A 439 12.55 1.78 -10.01
C THR A 439 11.75 0.83 -9.13
N VAL A 440 11.41 1.27 -7.91
CA VAL A 440 10.77 0.42 -6.88
C VAL A 440 9.25 0.44 -6.97
N CYS A 441 8.65 1.62 -7.18
CA CYS A 441 7.19 1.77 -7.28
C CYS A 441 6.72 1.51 -8.71
N GLY A 442 5.49 1.03 -8.89
CA GLY A 442 4.81 0.94 -10.18
C GLY A 442 4.15 2.25 -10.60
N ASP A 443 3.30 2.20 -11.63
CA ASP A 443 2.58 3.36 -12.18
C ASP A 443 1.05 3.23 -12.08
N LEU A 444 0.56 2.38 -11.16
CA LEU A 444 -0.84 1.98 -10.95
C LEU A 444 -1.53 1.25 -12.12
N THR A 445 -0.89 1.09 -13.28
CA THR A 445 -1.56 0.46 -14.44
C THR A 445 -1.95 -1.00 -14.21
N SER A 446 -1.20 -1.74 -13.40
CA SER A 446 -1.51 -3.14 -13.06
C SER A 446 -2.76 -3.29 -12.17
N ALA A 447 -3.25 -2.21 -11.56
CA ALA A 447 -4.53 -2.22 -10.83
C ALA A 447 -5.76 -2.31 -11.76
N PHE A 448 -5.57 -2.18 -13.08
CA PHE A 448 -6.62 -2.18 -14.09
C PHE A 448 -6.55 -3.40 -15.00
N ASP A 449 -7.69 -3.73 -15.62
CA ASP A 449 -7.74 -4.53 -16.85
C ASP A 449 -8.48 -3.71 -17.92
N PHE A 450 -7.70 -3.07 -18.80
CA PHE A 450 -8.26 -2.27 -19.90
C PHE A 450 -8.98 -3.11 -20.97
N THR A 451 -8.88 -4.44 -20.90
CA THR A 451 -9.58 -5.38 -21.78
C THR A 451 -10.87 -5.95 -21.17
N LEU A 452 -11.17 -5.64 -19.90
CA LEU A 452 -12.22 -6.25 -19.08
C LEU A 452 -13.64 -6.08 -19.64
N LYS A 453 -14.29 -7.12 -20.17
CA LYS A 453 -15.65 -7.07 -20.79
C LYS A 453 -16.83 -7.35 -19.84
N ARG A 454 -16.69 -7.14 -18.53
CA ARG A 454 -17.70 -7.60 -17.55
C ARG A 454 -18.91 -6.67 -17.45
N ASP A 455 -20.09 -7.29 -17.34
CA ASP A 455 -21.41 -6.63 -17.18
C ASP A 455 -22.15 -7.03 -15.88
N ARG A 456 -21.47 -7.63 -14.89
CA ARG A 456 -22.14 -8.17 -13.69
C ARG A 456 -21.95 -7.29 -12.44
N PRO A 457 -23.03 -6.75 -11.87
CA PRO A 457 -22.96 -5.95 -10.65
C PRO A 457 -22.61 -6.79 -9.41
N ALA A 458 -21.82 -6.20 -8.50
CA ALA A 458 -21.60 -6.70 -7.15
C ALA A 458 -22.83 -6.44 -6.25
N ARG A 459 -23.05 -7.24 -5.20
CA ARG A 459 -24.07 -6.99 -4.16
C ARG A 459 -23.40 -6.40 -2.92
N LEU A 460 -23.93 -5.29 -2.39
CA LEU A 460 -23.25 -4.46 -1.38
C LEU A 460 -24.23 -3.81 -0.37
N PRO A 461 -23.78 -3.46 0.85
CA PRO A 461 -24.59 -2.87 1.93
C PRO A 461 -24.87 -1.36 1.75
N GLY A 462 -25.79 -0.79 2.54
CA GLY A 462 -26.20 0.64 2.51
C GLY A 462 -25.49 1.51 3.56
N THR A 463 -25.58 2.85 3.43
CA THR A 463 -24.84 3.84 4.24
C THR A 463 -25.69 5.06 4.66
N ASP A 464 -27.02 5.01 4.53
CA ASP A 464 -27.91 6.16 4.76
C ASP A 464 -27.99 6.58 6.25
N ASP A 465 -27.69 5.65 7.16
CA ASP A 465 -27.67 5.87 8.61
C ASP A 465 -26.36 6.51 9.12
N TYR A 466 -25.40 6.81 8.24
CA TYR A 466 -24.10 7.42 8.61
C TYR A 466 -24.05 8.94 8.48
N ARG A 467 -25.19 9.59 8.21
CA ARG A 467 -25.28 11.06 8.28
C ARG A 467 -25.37 11.48 9.76
N PRO A 468 -24.53 12.42 10.24
CA PRO A 468 -24.57 12.88 11.63
C PRO A 468 -25.99 13.29 12.06
N ALA A 469 -26.40 12.88 13.26
CA ALA A 469 -27.72 13.21 13.79
C ALA A 469 -27.77 14.61 14.45
N ASP A 470 -26.66 15.10 14.96
CA ASP A 470 -26.57 16.33 15.78
C ASP A 470 -25.60 17.39 15.23
N GLY A 471 -24.56 17.00 14.50
CA GLY A 471 -23.56 17.93 13.95
C GLY A 471 -22.53 18.42 14.98
N ASP A 472 -22.42 17.75 16.13
CA ASP A 472 -21.50 18.10 17.21
C ASP A 472 -20.22 17.21 17.19
N ARG A 473 -19.15 17.69 17.84
CA ARG A 473 -17.94 16.91 18.10
C ARG A 473 -18.06 16.18 19.44
N HIS A 474 -17.66 14.91 19.50
CA HIS A 474 -17.58 14.13 20.74
C HIS A 474 -16.12 13.90 21.17
N ASP A 475 -15.93 13.49 22.44
CA ASP A 475 -14.63 13.13 22.99
C ASP A 475 -14.05 11.89 22.26
N SER A 476 -12.74 11.88 22.05
CA SER A 476 -12.09 10.77 21.35
C SER A 476 -12.08 9.48 22.18
N TYR A 477 -12.39 8.36 21.55
CA TYR A 477 -12.24 7.02 22.09
C TYR A 477 -10.77 6.58 22.00
N VAL A 478 -10.20 6.16 23.13
CA VAL A 478 -8.82 5.64 23.27
C VAL A 478 -8.88 4.10 23.28
N PRO A 479 -8.42 3.41 22.22
CA PRO A 479 -8.40 1.96 22.17
C PRO A 479 -7.55 1.31 23.28
N VAL A 480 -8.06 0.28 23.94
CA VAL A 480 -7.34 -0.48 24.97
C VAL A 480 -7.16 -1.95 24.53
N PRO A 481 -5.93 -2.51 24.58
CA PRO A 481 -5.70 -3.92 24.27
C PRO A 481 -6.49 -4.87 25.18
N PRO A 482 -7.06 -5.96 24.65
CA PRO A 482 -7.74 -6.98 25.47
C PRO A 482 -6.73 -7.74 26.35
N ALA A 483 -7.21 -8.31 27.46
CA ALA A 483 -6.37 -9.12 28.35
C ALA A 483 -5.85 -10.40 27.67
N ASP A 484 -6.72 -11.06 26.90
CA ASP A 484 -6.39 -12.25 26.12
C ASP A 484 -6.09 -11.86 24.66
N GLN A 485 -4.81 -11.63 24.38
CA GLN A 485 -4.35 -11.21 23.06
C GLN A 485 -4.10 -12.41 22.13
N ALA A 486 -4.46 -12.26 20.86
CA ALA A 486 -4.09 -13.19 19.81
C ALA A 486 -3.95 -12.43 18.49
N VAL A 487 -3.01 -12.85 17.64
CA VAL A 487 -2.86 -12.21 16.33
C VAL A 487 -4.17 -12.44 15.55
N PRO A 488 -4.82 -11.39 15.01
CA PRO A 488 -6.09 -11.52 14.32
C PRO A 488 -6.01 -12.47 13.13
N ARG A 489 -7.13 -13.08 12.79
CA ARG A 489 -7.23 -13.91 11.58
C ARG A 489 -7.98 -13.13 10.51
N GLN A 490 -7.73 -13.47 9.25
CA GLN A 490 -8.48 -12.87 8.15
C GLN A 490 -9.81 -13.60 7.92
N GLU A 491 -10.76 -12.90 7.29
CA GLU A 491 -11.98 -13.50 6.75
C GLU A 491 -11.64 -14.74 5.90
N ARG A 492 -12.47 -15.78 5.98
CA ARG A 492 -12.31 -16.98 5.14
C ARG A 492 -12.42 -16.63 3.67
N GLY A 493 -11.53 -17.21 2.87
CA GLY A 493 -11.61 -17.22 1.42
C GLY A 493 -10.40 -16.63 0.73
N SER A 494 -10.46 -16.62 -0.60
CA SER A 494 -9.39 -16.12 -1.47
C SER A 494 -9.92 -15.01 -2.37
N ARG A 495 -9.02 -14.18 -2.88
CA ARG A 495 -9.34 -13.06 -3.76
C ARG A 495 -8.61 -13.21 -5.10
N PRO A 496 -9.21 -12.84 -6.25
CA PRO A 496 -8.46 -12.82 -7.50
C PRO A 496 -7.35 -11.76 -7.45
N THR A 497 -6.17 -12.08 -7.98
CA THR A 497 -5.01 -11.16 -7.98
C THR A 497 -4.74 -10.60 -9.38
N ARG A 498 -4.26 -9.36 -9.43
CA ARG A 498 -3.76 -8.74 -10.66
C ARG A 498 -2.42 -9.37 -11.07
N PRO A 499 -2.13 -9.50 -12.38
CA PRO A 499 -0.81 -9.95 -12.84
C PRO A 499 0.25 -8.92 -12.45
N LEU A 500 1.39 -9.41 -11.92
CA LEU A 500 2.48 -8.54 -11.48
C LEU A 500 3.70 -8.68 -12.39
N PRO A 501 4.57 -7.65 -12.48
CA PRO A 501 5.76 -7.69 -13.33
C PRO A 501 6.94 -8.44 -12.68
N TYR A 502 6.75 -8.98 -11.47
CA TYR A 502 7.83 -9.48 -10.63
C TYR A 502 8.35 -10.85 -11.04
N ARG A 503 9.69 -10.97 -11.12
CA ARG A 503 10.42 -12.25 -11.15
C ARG A 503 11.70 -12.19 -10.31
N PRO A 504 11.59 -11.87 -9.01
CA PRO A 504 12.73 -11.71 -8.14
C PRO A 504 13.52 -13.01 -7.96
N LEU A 505 14.83 -12.87 -7.76
CA LEU A 505 15.74 -13.95 -7.40
C LEU A 505 16.74 -13.47 -6.35
N VAL A 506 17.13 -14.38 -5.46
CA VAL A 506 18.28 -14.23 -4.58
C VAL A 506 18.97 -15.58 -4.49
N ASP A 507 20.27 -15.60 -4.74
CA ASP A 507 21.11 -16.79 -4.65
C ASP A 507 22.19 -16.58 -3.60
N ALA A 508 22.54 -17.65 -2.86
CA ALA A 508 23.66 -17.64 -1.94
C ALA A 508 24.90 -18.29 -2.56
N ALA A 509 26.07 -17.79 -2.15
CA ALA A 509 27.35 -18.42 -2.38
C ALA A 509 28.17 -18.35 -1.09
N VAL A 510 28.70 -19.49 -0.66
CA VAL A 510 29.58 -19.60 0.50
C VAL A 510 31.03 -19.66 0.03
N THR A 511 31.90 -18.86 0.63
CA THR A 511 33.36 -18.86 0.39
C THR A 511 34.08 -19.28 1.67
N PRO A 512 34.37 -20.59 1.86
CA PRO A 512 34.91 -21.07 3.13
C PRO A 512 36.29 -20.53 3.48
N SER A 513 37.16 -20.36 2.48
CA SER A 513 38.51 -19.79 2.67
C SER A 513 38.49 -18.36 3.21
N ALA A 514 37.40 -17.63 3.00
CA ALA A 514 37.19 -16.28 3.52
C ALA A 514 36.24 -16.26 4.74
N GLY A 515 35.62 -17.38 5.12
CA GLY A 515 34.61 -17.41 6.17
C GLY A 515 33.40 -16.52 5.86
N ARG A 516 32.94 -16.52 4.60
CA ARG A 516 31.98 -15.53 4.09
C ARG A 516 30.78 -16.16 3.38
N VAL A 517 29.61 -15.54 3.54
CA VAL A 517 28.42 -15.79 2.71
C VAL A 517 28.11 -14.55 1.88
N THR A 518 27.79 -14.74 0.60
CA THR A 518 27.41 -13.67 -0.34
C THR A 518 26.02 -13.99 -0.88
N LEU A 519 25.13 -13.00 -0.86
CA LEU A 519 23.82 -13.08 -1.51
C LEU A 519 23.83 -12.19 -2.76
N THR A 520 23.37 -12.71 -3.89
CA THR A 520 23.19 -11.94 -5.13
C THR A 520 21.71 -11.76 -5.42
N PHE A 521 21.27 -10.50 -5.50
CA PHE A 521 19.88 -10.07 -5.65
C PHE A 521 19.60 -9.64 -7.10
N GLY A 522 18.36 -9.85 -7.56
CA GLY A 522 17.85 -9.28 -8.81
C GLY A 522 16.32 -9.26 -8.87
N GLY A 523 15.72 -8.16 -9.33
CA GLY A 523 14.27 -8.00 -9.47
C GLY A 523 13.63 -8.75 -10.66
N GLY A 524 14.46 -9.33 -11.53
CA GLY A 524 14.04 -9.92 -12.80
C GLY A 524 14.16 -8.93 -13.95
N VAL A 525 13.66 -9.29 -15.13
CA VAL A 525 13.87 -8.49 -16.36
C VAL A 525 12.87 -7.36 -16.58
N ALA A 526 11.73 -7.37 -15.87
CA ALA A 526 10.60 -6.49 -16.15
C ALA A 526 10.38 -5.38 -15.11
N ALA A 527 10.77 -5.60 -13.85
CA ALA A 527 10.62 -4.64 -12.78
C ALA A 527 11.85 -4.60 -11.88
N GLY A 528 12.09 -3.43 -11.27
CA GLY A 528 13.00 -3.32 -10.15
C GLY A 528 12.42 -3.97 -8.89
N ALA A 529 13.27 -4.17 -7.89
CA ALA A 529 12.86 -4.69 -6.59
C ALA A 529 13.73 -4.13 -5.48
N CYS A 530 13.10 -3.88 -4.33
CA CYS A 530 13.75 -3.65 -3.06
C CYS A 530 13.66 -4.93 -2.21
N PHE A 531 14.76 -5.29 -1.54
CA PHE A 531 14.88 -6.47 -0.71
C PHE A 531 15.29 -6.08 0.70
N HIS A 532 14.54 -6.53 1.70
CA HIS A 532 14.85 -6.34 3.10
C HIS A 532 15.46 -7.63 3.68
N VAL A 533 16.64 -7.52 4.30
CA VAL A 533 17.42 -8.64 4.81
C VAL A 533 17.50 -8.55 6.32
N THR A 534 17.00 -9.58 7.01
CA THR A 534 17.13 -9.76 8.45
C THR A 534 18.06 -10.93 8.76
N SER A 535 18.51 -10.99 10.02
CA SER A 535 19.33 -12.10 10.50
C SER A 535 18.96 -12.47 11.93
N ALA A 536 18.83 -13.77 12.19
CA ALA A 536 18.53 -14.28 13.52
C ALA A 536 19.78 -14.38 14.42
N ASN A 537 20.98 -14.38 13.83
CA ASN A 537 22.25 -14.55 14.55
C ASN A 537 23.17 -13.33 14.45
N ARG A 538 22.66 -12.18 14.01
CA ARG A 538 23.40 -10.93 13.90
C ARG A 538 22.58 -9.72 14.33
N ALA A 539 23.26 -8.72 14.90
CA ALA A 539 22.64 -7.49 15.38
C ALA A 539 22.96 -6.26 14.49
N ASP A 540 23.88 -6.38 13.53
CA ASP A 540 24.33 -5.28 12.65
C ASP A 540 23.47 -5.08 11.40
N GLY A 541 22.37 -5.83 11.27
CA GLY A 541 21.30 -5.58 10.31
C GLY A 541 20.13 -4.80 10.94
N PRO A 542 19.02 -4.63 10.21
CA PRO A 542 18.75 -5.19 8.88
C PRO A 542 19.49 -4.47 7.74
N TRP A 543 19.44 -5.05 6.54
CA TRP A 543 20.02 -4.47 5.33
C TRP A 543 18.98 -4.33 4.22
N THR A 544 19.15 -3.35 3.34
CA THR A 544 18.27 -3.16 2.17
C THR A 544 19.06 -3.22 0.86
N TYR A 545 18.55 -3.91 -0.15
CA TYR A 545 19.16 -3.98 -1.47
C TYR A 545 18.16 -3.60 -2.56
N THR A 546 18.53 -2.66 -3.43
CA THR A 546 17.69 -2.26 -4.57
C THR A 546 18.33 -2.64 -5.89
N THR A 547 17.52 -3.20 -6.79
CA THR A 547 17.94 -3.54 -8.15
C THR A 547 16.99 -2.94 -9.17
N GLU A 548 17.55 -2.36 -10.23
CA GLU A 548 16.80 -2.07 -11.46
C GLU A 548 16.45 -3.36 -12.20
N ALA A 549 15.44 -3.27 -13.07
CA ALA A 549 15.09 -4.33 -14.00
C ALA A 549 16.33 -4.77 -14.81
N GLY A 550 16.57 -6.08 -14.85
CA GLY A 550 17.68 -6.70 -15.57
C GLY A 550 19.04 -6.60 -14.89
N LYS A 551 19.18 -5.84 -13.80
CA LYS A 551 20.44 -5.70 -13.06
C LYS A 551 20.49 -6.63 -11.84
N LYS A 552 21.70 -6.78 -11.31
CA LYS A 552 21.98 -7.55 -10.08
C LYS A 552 22.94 -6.80 -9.18
N ILE A 553 22.85 -7.05 -7.89
CA ILE A 553 23.77 -6.54 -6.88
C ILE A 553 24.06 -7.63 -5.85
N SER A 554 25.17 -7.53 -5.13
CA SER A 554 25.54 -8.52 -4.11
C SER A 554 25.81 -7.85 -2.77
N GLY A 555 25.37 -8.53 -1.70
CA GLY A 555 25.76 -8.26 -0.31
C GLY A 555 26.63 -9.40 0.21
N SER A 556 27.55 -9.11 1.13
CA SER A 556 28.41 -10.15 1.73
C SER A 556 28.55 -9.96 3.23
N TRP A 557 28.54 -11.07 3.96
CA TRP A 557 28.60 -11.11 5.42
C TRP A 557 29.73 -12.04 5.86
N GLU A 558 30.64 -11.49 6.67
CA GLU A 558 31.68 -12.25 7.35
C GLU A 558 31.07 -13.04 8.52
N THR A 559 31.47 -14.30 8.67
CA THR A 559 30.90 -15.23 9.65
C THR A 559 31.81 -15.51 10.85
N ALA A 560 32.96 -14.85 10.92
CA ALA A 560 33.90 -15.01 12.04
C ALA A 560 33.25 -14.69 13.40
N GLY A 561 32.44 -13.63 13.47
CA GLY A 561 31.73 -13.22 14.69
C GLY A 561 30.57 -14.14 15.09
N THR A 562 30.20 -15.09 14.24
CA THR A 562 29.12 -16.07 14.45
C THR A 562 29.65 -17.50 14.43
N ASP A 563 30.94 -17.69 14.72
CA ASP A 563 31.62 -18.99 14.75
C ASP A 563 31.43 -19.79 13.44
N GLY A 564 31.43 -19.08 12.31
CA GLY A 564 31.23 -19.63 10.97
C GLY A 564 29.77 -19.87 10.59
N ALA A 565 28.79 -19.59 11.45
CA ALA A 565 27.37 -19.77 11.14
C ALA A 565 26.77 -18.54 10.43
N TYR A 566 25.78 -18.74 9.56
CA TYR A 566 24.95 -17.67 9.01
C TYR A 566 23.48 -18.06 9.04
N ASP A 567 22.62 -17.07 9.30
CA ASP A 567 21.16 -17.17 9.21
C ASP A 567 20.62 -15.85 8.66
N LEU A 568 20.30 -15.84 7.36
CA LEU A 568 19.85 -14.66 6.63
C LEU A 568 18.48 -14.94 6.00
N THR A 569 17.52 -14.04 6.25
CA THR A 569 16.20 -14.07 5.62
C THR A 569 16.01 -12.82 4.78
N VAL A 570 15.57 -12.99 3.54
CA VAL A 570 15.32 -11.93 2.57
C VAL A 570 13.84 -11.88 2.24
N HIS A 571 13.24 -10.72 2.47
CA HIS A 571 11.89 -10.38 2.04
C HIS A 571 11.96 -9.51 0.78
N GLY A 572 11.05 -9.75 -0.16
CA GLY A 572 10.90 -8.96 -1.38
C GLY A 572 9.43 -8.76 -1.77
N PRO A 573 9.16 -8.13 -2.93
CA PRO A 573 7.80 -7.83 -3.36
C PRO A 573 6.99 -9.09 -3.69
N GLY A 574 5.67 -8.98 -3.70
CA GLY A 574 4.77 -10.07 -4.12
C GLY A 574 4.83 -11.33 -3.26
N GLY A 575 5.11 -11.21 -1.96
CA GLY A 575 5.24 -12.35 -1.04
C GLY A 575 6.53 -13.15 -1.23
N PHE A 576 7.53 -12.62 -1.94
CA PHE A 576 8.82 -13.26 -2.13
C PHE A 576 9.58 -13.39 -0.82
N LEU A 577 10.06 -14.61 -0.53
CA LEU A 577 10.93 -14.87 0.62
C LEU A 577 12.05 -15.84 0.25
N ARG A 578 13.25 -15.58 0.75
CA ARG A 578 14.38 -16.51 0.72
C ARG A 578 14.99 -16.61 2.11
N ALA A 579 15.26 -17.82 2.58
CA ALA A 579 16.03 -18.00 3.83
C ALA A 579 17.25 -18.90 3.57
N PHE A 580 18.39 -18.48 4.10
CA PHE A 580 19.68 -19.13 3.97
C PHE A 580 20.27 -19.33 5.35
N ARG A 581 20.31 -20.59 5.80
CA ARG A 581 21.00 -20.98 7.05
C ARG A 581 22.06 -22.02 6.77
N GLY A 582 23.19 -21.93 7.46
CA GLY A 582 24.25 -22.92 7.35
C GLY A 582 25.57 -22.48 7.97
N SER A 583 26.63 -23.18 7.58
CA SER A 583 28.01 -22.90 8.00
C SER A 583 28.87 -22.49 6.82
N ALA A 584 29.68 -21.45 6.99
CA ALA A 584 30.69 -21.02 6.04
C ALA A 584 32.07 -21.66 6.30
N ARG A 585 32.17 -22.70 7.14
CA ARG A 585 33.46 -23.37 7.42
C ARG A 585 33.88 -24.38 6.36
N ARG A 586 32.93 -24.86 5.56
CA ARG A 586 33.16 -25.94 4.59
C ARG A 586 32.33 -25.71 3.33
N SER A 587 32.83 -26.21 2.21
CA SER A 587 32.03 -26.35 1.01
C SER A 587 30.93 -27.38 1.25
N GLY A 588 29.75 -27.15 0.68
CA GLY A 588 28.60 -28.01 0.87
C GLY A 588 27.65 -27.93 -0.33
N PRO A 589 26.46 -28.54 -0.22
CA PRO A 589 25.41 -28.36 -1.21
C PRO A 589 24.97 -26.89 -1.27
N GLU A 590 24.49 -26.48 -2.44
CA GLU A 590 23.78 -25.23 -2.65
C GLU A 590 22.57 -25.49 -3.56
N VAL A 591 21.49 -24.75 -3.35
CA VAL A 591 20.26 -24.85 -4.13
C VAL A 591 19.85 -23.48 -4.62
N THR A 592 19.53 -23.36 -5.90
CA THR A 592 18.91 -22.15 -6.45
C THR A 592 17.53 -22.47 -6.98
N ALA A 593 16.64 -21.47 -6.97
CA ALA A 593 15.27 -21.59 -7.43
C ALA A 593 14.99 -20.58 -8.56
N ARG A 594 14.34 -21.01 -9.65
CA ARG A 594 13.92 -20.15 -10.77
C ARG A 594 12.47 -20.38 -11.12
N HIS A 595 11.75 -19.31 -11.45
CA HIS A 595 10.40 -19.39 -11.97
C HIS A 595 10.43 -19.74 -13.45
N ASP A 596 9.62 -20.70 -13.86
CA ASP A 596 9.22 -20.87 -15.25
C ASP A 596 7.76 -20.48 -15.40
N ALA A 597 7.54 -19.30 -15.98
CA ALA A 597 6.23 -18.75 -16.23
C ALA A 597 5.46 -19.48 -17.35
N VAL A 598 6.16 -20.15 -18.26
CA VAL A 598 5.52 -20.85 -19.40
C VAL A 598 4.92 -22.16 -18.91
N SER A 599 5.70 -22.95 -18.16
CA SER A 599 5.24 -24.23 -17.63
C SER A 599 4.54 -24.13 -16.27
N GLU A 600 4.50 -22.94 -15.66
CA GLU A 600 3.99 -22.70 -14.30
C GLU A 600 4.66 -23.60 -13.26
N ARG A 601 5.99 -23.57 -13.22
CA ARG A 601 6.82 -24.43 -12.35
C ARG A 601 7.94 -23.64 -11.70
N VAL A 602 8.54 -24.24 -10.67
CA VAL A 602 9.80 -23.78 -10.09
C VAL A 602 10.89 -24.79 -10.42
N GLU A 603 11.95 -24.33 -11.06
CA GLU A 603 13.18 -25.09 -11.23
C GLU A 603 14.01 -25.01 -9.96
N LEU A 604 14.36 -26.14 -9.37
CA LEU A 604 15.38 -26.26 -8.33
C LEU A 604 16.66 -26.81 -8.97
N THR A 605 17.71 -26.01 -9.01
CA THR A 605 19.05 -26.51 -9.31
C THR A 605 19.74 -26.86 -8.00
N MET A 606 20.16 -28.11 -7.85
CA MET A 606 20.96 -28.58 -6.71
C MET A 606 22.40 -28.82 -7.14
N THR A 607 23.35 -28.18 -6.48
CA THR A 607 24.80 -28.34 -6.76
C THR A 607 25.50 -28.86 -5.52
N ASN A 608 26.28 -29.93 -5.64
CA ASN A 608 27.11 -30.44 -4.57
C ASN A 608 28.59 -30.22 -4.90
N SER A 609 29.18 -29.18 -4.32
CA SER A 609 30.61 -28.86 -4.48
C SER A 609 31.51 -29.63 -3.50
N GLY A 610 30.95 -30.53 -2.69
CA GLY A 610 31.67 -31.36 -1.73
C GLY A 610 32.27 -32.63 -2.34
N HIS A 611 32.96 -33.40 -1.50
CA HIS A 611 33.65 -34.63 -1.87
C HIS A 611 32.85 -35.92 -1.58
N HIS A 612 31.65 -35.79 -1.00
CA HIS A 612 30.77 -36.90 -0.67
C HIS A 612 29.38 -36.67 -1.25
N ASP A 613 28.68 -37.75 -1.56
CA ASP A 613 27.28 -37.69 -1.95
C ASP A 613 26.44 -37.11 -0.81
N VAL A 614 25.44 -36.31 -1.15
CA VAL A 614 24.54 -35.67 -0.18
C VAL A 614 23.09 -35.95 -0.52
N ARG A 615 22.23 -36.09 0.50
CA ARG A 615 20.78 -36.20 0.29
C ARG A 615 20.11 -34.91 0.69
N LEU A 616 19.45 -34.27 -0.28
CA LEU A 616 18.67 -33.05 -0.08
C LEU A 616 17.19 -33.40 -0.03
N THR A 617 16.51 -33.03 1.05
CA THR A 617 15.07 -33.25 1.19
C THR A 617 14.32 -31.94 0.98
N VAL A 618 13.48 -31.90 -0.04
CA VAL A 618 12.58 -30.80 -0.37
C VAL A 618 11.23 -31.05 0.31
N GLY A 619 10.77 -30.13 1.15
CA GLY A 619 9.40 -30.09 1.67
C GLY A 619 8.59 -28.95 1.06
N ASP A 620 7.32 -29.18 0.78
CA ASP A 620 6.38 -28.20 0.22
C ASP A 620 5.25 -27.88 1.22
N ALA A 621 5.14 -26.61 1.60
CA ALA A 621 4.12 -26.16 2.54
C ALA A 621 2.68 -26.24 1.98
N TYR A 622 2.51 -26.32 0.66
CA TYR A 622 1.21 -26.43 -0.01
C TYR A 622 0.77 -27.89 -0.28
N GLY A 623 1.31 -28.85 0.48
CA GLY A 623 0.73 -30.19 0.61
C GLY A 623 1.25 -31.26 -0.34
N ARG A 624 2.38 -31.05 -1.04
CA ARG A 624 3.00 -32.10 -1.87
C ARG A 624 3.95 -33.03 -1.10
N GLY A 625 4.03 -32.89 0.22
CA GLY A 625 4.87 -33.75 1.07
C GLY A 625 6.36 -33.47 0.90
N ARG A 626 7.18 -34.50 1.17
CA ARG A 626 8.65 -34.40 1.18
C ARG A 626 9.25 -35.32 0.14
N HIS A 627 10.24 -34.83 -0.61
CA HIS A 627 10.96 -35.59 -1.63
C HIS A 627 12.46 -35.48 -1.38
N THR A 628 13.17 -36.61 -1.40
CA THR A 628 14.61 -36.65 -1.17
C THR A 628 15.36 -36.98 -2.45
N TYR A 629 16.36 -36.17 -2.76
CA TYR A 629 17.22 -36.29 -3.93
C TYR A 629 18.66 -36.57 -3.49
N THR A 630 19.31 -37.55 -4.12
CA THR A 630 20.75 -37.78 -3.93
C THR A 630 21.52 -36.97 -4.97
N VAL A 631 22.36 -36.04 -4.53
CA VAL A 631 23.23 -35.23 -5.38
C VAL A 631 24.66 -35.71 -5.18
N ARG A 632 25.21 -36.35 -6.21
CA ARG A 632 26.56 -36.94 -6.12
C ARG A 632 27.63 -35.87 -5.94
N ALA A 633 28.76 -36.24 -5.33
CA ALA A 633 29.91 -35.35 -5.16
C ALA A 633 30.34 -34.71 -6.50
N GLY A 634 30.54 -33.39 -6.50
CA GLY A 634 30.92 -32.61 -7.69
C GLY A 634 29.85 -32.51 -8.78
N ARG A 635 28.60 -32.94 -8.52
CA ARG A 635 27.52 -32.94 -9.52
C ARG A 635 26.52 -31.81 -9.31
N ARG A 636 25.82 -31.50 -10.39
CA ARG A 636 24.69 -30.59 -10.48
C ARG A 636 23.50 -31.35 -11.05
N GLU A 637 22.36 -31.25 -10.38
CA GLU A 637 21.09 -31.87 -10.77
C GLU A 637 20.01 -30.78 -10.86
N THR A 638 18.99 -31.00 -11.67
CA THR A 638 17.88 -30.06 -11.87
C THR A 638 16.55 -30.78 -11.71
N HIS A 639 15.66 -30.21 -10.91
CA HIS A 639 14.36 -30.78 -10.58
C HIS A 639 13.26 -29.74 -10.72
N TRP A 640 12.11 -30.16 -11.24
CA TRP A 640 10.96 -29.29 -11.42
C TRP A 640 9.94 -29.53 -10.32
N VAL A 641 9.44 -28.44 -9.74
CA VAL A 641 8.36 -28.43 -8.75
C VAL A 641 7.13 -27.79 -9.38
N GLU A 642 6.05 -28.56 -9.47
CA GLU A 642 4.76 -28.09 -9.95
C GLU A 642 4.08 -27.20 -8.90
N VAL A 643 3.58 -26.03 -9.32
CA VAL A 643 2.92 -25.08 -8.39
C VAL A 643 1.40 -24.98 -8.60
N GLY A 644 0.82 -25.83 -9.46
CA GLY A 644 -0.62 -25.79 -9.78
C GLY A 644 -1.55 -26.01 -8.57
N SER A 645 -1.17 -26.88 -7.64
CA SER A 645 -1.94 -27.12 -6.39
C SER A 645 -1.89 -25.94 -5.42
N GLY A 646 -0.77 -25.19 -5.43
CA GLY A 646 -0.61 -23.94 -4.69
C GLY A 646 -1.18 -22.72 -5.41
N ARG A 647 -1.93 -22.88 -6.50
CA ARG A 647 -2.44 -21.77 -7.33
C ARG A 647 -1.32 -20.82 -7.78
N ARG A 648 -0.18 -21.40 -8.16
CA ARG A 648 1.09 -20.74 -8.51
C ARG A 648 1.91 -20.15 -7.35
N TRP A 649 1.44 -20.30 -6.12
CA TRP A 649 2.27 -20.08 -4.93
C TRP A 649 3.15 -21.29 -4.65
N TYR A 650 4.33 -21.03 -4.10
CA TYR A 650 5.26 -22.04 -3.65
C TYR A 650 5.94 -21.60 -2.34
N ASP A 651 6.25 -22.57 -1.49
CA ASP A 651 7.04 -22.40 -0.27
C ASP A 651 7.77 -23.71 0.00
N LEU A 652 9.02 -23.74 -0.45
CA LEU A 652 9.84 -24.93 -0.55
C LEU A 652 10.97 -24.82 0.46
N THR A 653 11.10 -25.82 1.32
CA THR A 653 12.24 -25.95 2.25
C THR A 653 13.16 -27.05 1.75
N VAL A 654 14.47 -26.81 1.77
CA VAL A 654 15.48 -27.82 1.43
C VAL A 654 16.45 -27.96 2.60
N VAL A 655 16.57 -29.18 3.10
CA VAL A 655 17.49 -29.56 4.19
C VAL A 655 18.44 -30.66 3.72
N ALA A 656 19.63 -30.72 4.32
CA ALA A 656 20.63 -31.74 4.02
C ALA A 656 20.72 -32.78 5.14
N ASP A 657 20.93 -34.05 4.78
CA ASP A 657 21.06 -35.17 5.72
C ASP A 657 22.32 -35.11 6.61
N HIS A 658 23.42 -34.60 6.08
CA HIS A 658 24.73 -34.53 6.74
C HIS A 658 25.01 -33.19 7.44
N ASP A 659 24.07 -32.23 7.37
CA ASP A 659 24.22 -30.90 7.96
C ASP A 659 22.88 -30.38 8.50
N GLY A 660 22.68 -30.50 9.81
CA GLY A 660 21.49 -30.02 10.49
C GLY A 660 21.33 -28.49 10.49
N ALA A 661 22.40 -27.73 10.20
CA ALA A 661 22.32 -26.29 10.08
C ALA A 661 21.85 -25.84 8.68
N PHE A 662 22.04 -26.67 7.65
CA PHE A 662 21.71 -26.32 6.27
C PHE A 662 20.19 -26.19 6.05
N LEU A 663 19.77 -24.98 5.71
CA LEU A 663 18.42 -24.68 5.26
C LEU A 663 18.47 -23.75 4.06
N ARG A 664 17.67 -24.09 3.05
CA ARG A 664 17.22 -23.16 2.02
C ARG A 664 15.71 -23.10 2.04
N ARG A 665 15.12 -21.92 2.16
CA ARG A 665 13.68 -21.71 1.97
C ARG A 665 13.46 -20.83 0.75
N PHE A 666 12.56 -21.25 -0.14
CA PHE A 666 12.17 -20.51 -1.33
C PHE A 666 10.65 -20.35 -1.33
N ALA A 667 10.16 -19.12 -1.15
CA ALA A 667 8.74 -18.84 -1.25
C ALA A 667 8.44 -17.68 -2.22
N GLY A 668 7.22 -17.66 -2.74
CA GLY A 668 6.71 -16.62 -3.64
C GLY A 668 5.61 -17.13 -4.56
N HIS A 669 5.36 -16.38 -5.62
CA HIS A 669 4.36 -16.68 -6.64
C HIS A 669 5.01 -16.70 -8.04
N VAL A 670 4.58 -17.61 -8.91
CA VAL A 670 5.03 -17.70 -10.30
C VAL A 670 4.16 -16.78 -11.17
N GLU A 671 4.70 -15.63 -11.57
CA GLU A 671 4.02 -14.65 -12.42
C GLU A 671 4.00 -15.06 -13.90
N THR A 672 2.79 -15.16 -14.46
CA THR A 672 2.55 -15.61 -15.84
C THR A 672 1.99 -14.50 -16.76
N GLY A 673 1.81 -13.30 -16.23
CA GLY A 673 1.10 -12.21 -16.92
C GLY A 673 -0.41 -12.40 -16.98
N ARG A 674 -0.95 -13.41 -16.29
CA ARG A 674 -2.38 -13.68 -16.18
C ARG A 674 -2.87 -13.46 -14.73
N PRO A 675 -4.13 -13.07 -14.53
CA PRO A 675 -4.74 -13.01 -13.21
C PRO A 675 -4.53 -14.28 -12.38
N GLY A 676 -4.41 -14.12 -11.06
CA GLY A 676 -4.20 -15.21 -10.12
C GLY A 676 -5.18 -15.23 -8.96
N VAL A 677 -4.74 -15.82 -7.87
CA VAL A 677 -5.48 -15.92 -6.62
C VAL A 677 -4.53 -15.64 -5.47
N SER A 678 -5.04 -14.98 -4.43
CA SER A 678 -4.31 -14.71 -3.19
C SER A 678 -3.71 -15.98 -2.58
N ASP A 679 -2.66 -15.83 -1.79
CA ASP A 679 -1.92 -16.94 -1.20
C ASP A 679 -2.84 -17.86 -0.37
N PRO A 680 -2.91 -19.17 -0.67
CA PRO A 680 -3.78 -20.10 0.06
C PRO A 680 -3.28 -20.44 1.46
N ALA A 681 -2.05 -20.07 1.84
CA ALA A 681 -1.51 -20.19 3.19
C ALA A 681 -1.92 -19.02 4.11
N ILE A 682 -2.65 -18.02 3.60
CA ILE A 682 -3.21 -16.95 4.44
C ILE A 682 -4.04 -17.55 5.57
N ARG A 683 -3.70 -17.19 6.80
CA ARG A 683 -4.39 -17.69 7.99
C ARG A 683 -5.77 -17.04 8.11
N THR A 684 -6.80 -17.88 8.14
CA THR A 684 -8.20 -17.45 8.22
C THR A 684 -8.91 -18.02 9.47
N HIS A 685 -10.03 -17.40 9.85
CA HIS A 685 -10.95 -17.92 10.88
C HIS A 685 -11.47 -19.30 10.56
#